data_AF-A0AAV3YKQ8-F1
#
_entry.id   AF-A0AAV3YKQ8-F1
#
_cell.length_a   1.000
_cell.length_b   1.000
_cell.length_c   1.000
_cell.angle_alpha   90.00
_cell.angle_beta   90.00
_cell.angle_gamma   90.00
#
_symmetry.space_group_name_H-M   'P 1'
#
loop_
_entity.id
_entity.type
_entity.pdbx_description
1 polymer ?
#
loop_
_entity_poly.entity_id
_entity_poly.type
_entity_poly.pdbx_seq_one_letter_code
_entity_poly.pdbx_strand_id
1 'polypeptide(L)'
;MHRVRLLPLLPLLLSSLFPVKPDCMPAEEGQKTTLTCIINTAALSCPDLILLDWSVTNPRTVIACTPNACDGFHSHYGISATINNSGSRLSITSVSRTEPFNMETRWTCRPCSDDSIEVTACNKLEVYDKAKNPNCTVRENTAAPGDIQSVTISCSTTKIYPKAKCRFERRKNGGTFVTINKTPSYNHRKLTGSPVYYSSECSVDVPVAELGEGTHSFSSFIYPDVTDGIDLVNETAASTTVTLTLPKASYTCSTEIILGYFNGKSARCTCSLTSDGYPKGQAQWYRGSQRVPGLSGGVLDLIFDRSNPEQVYSCQGVSSIGKSSSSTLTAKFAFFEQDTVTIESSTPTIDLCSETNYTNNQIPITCQVPKNKIYPAPIFSFSQEGVKFDLPREGYDDTMFYQNQFYPSPGISGVYQVTCRVINKITGKTQERGTPISFRKPPLLPPKITIEGETYQGVNALNRITLAAGYTGDRTCRVEGGYPKAHTTQLTCGSLTATGGENVATLTFQDDQLNKDMDGTECKCTGQHVTDCYNEKETSLTLDVTYAPLITFTHDSASPEFNERDTPTFTCTAQGNPPPNLTLTRKRTNKHLASVQGNQKTVELTHTMDPLDCLDTDVYVCTGQNKQGVTTIEISLGVECKHTMSIFGKNPLKAY
;
A
#
# COMPACT_ATOMS: atom_id res chain seq x y z
N MET A 1 7.89 -52.21 22.14
CA MET A 1 6.75 -53.15 22.21
C MET A 1 6.19 -53.34 20.81
N HIS A 2 6.27 -54.56 20.28
CA HIS A 2 5.62 -54.94 19.02
C HIS A 2 4.12 -54.67 19.10
N ARG A 3 3.55 -53.94 18.13
CA ARG A 3 2.10 -53.83 17.95
C ARG A 3 1.73 -54.07 16.49
N VAL A 4 1.56 -55.37 16.21
CA VAL A 4 0.37 -55.98 15.60
C VAL A 4 -0.44 -55.05 14.69
N ARG A 5 -0.38 -55.33 13.38
CA ARG A 5 -1.39 -54.93 12.39
C ARG A 5 -2.75 -55.50 12.80
N LEU A 6 -3.68 -54.65 13.19
CA LEU A 6 -5.11 -54.95 13.22
C LEU A 6 -5.70 -54.57 11.86
N LEU A 7 -6.09 -55.57 11.07
CA LEU A 7 -7.07 -55.39 9.99
C LEU A 7 -8.44 -55.08 10.63
N PRO A 8 -9.22 -54.11 10.11
CA PRO A 8 -10.58 -53.93 10.55
C PRO A 8 -11.48 -54.97 9.87
N LEU A 9 -12.35 -55.54 10.70
CA LEU A 9 -13.40 -56.52 10.43
C LEU A 9 -14.21 -56.22 9.16
N LEU A 10 -14.25 -57.20 8.25
CA LEU A 10 -15.30 -57.32 7.24
C LEU A 10 -16.56 -57.88 7.91
N PRO A 11 -17.76 -57.31 7.69
CA PRO A 11 -19.00 -57.90 8.16
C PRO A 11 -19.33 -59.14 7.31
N LEU A 12 -19.77 -60.20 7.98
CA LEU A 12 -20.41 -61.35 7.35
C LEU A 12 -21.58 -60.88 6.48
N LEU A 13 -21.43 -61.00 5.17
CA LEU A 13 -22.54 -60.99 4.23
C LEU A 13 -22.90 -62.44 3.93
N LEU A 14 -24.08 -62.82 4.40
CA LEU A 14 -24.81 -64.01 3.97
C LEU A 14 -24.74 -64.13 2.45
N SER A 15 -24.22 -65.25 1.97
CA SER A 15 -24.35 -65.65 0.58
C SER A 15 -25.83 -65.89 0.26
N SER A 16 -26.49 -64.87 -0.25
CA SER A 16 -27.76 -65.02 -0.95
C SER A 16 -27.54 -65.93 -2.16
N LEU A 17 -28.03 -67.16 -2.06
CA LEU A 17 -28.29 -68.06 -3.17
C LEU A 17 -29.25 -67.35 -4.14
N PHE A 18 -28.71 -66.66 -5.14
CA PHE A 18 -29.47 -66.40 -6.36
C PHE A 18 -29.62 -67.73 -7.10
N PRO A 19 -30.81 -68.08 -7.62
CA PRO A 19 -30.93 -69.24 -8.48
C PRO A 19 -30.06 -68.99 -9.72
N VAL A 20 -29.08 -69.87 -9.97
CA VAL A 20 -28.34 -69.91 -11.23
C VAL A 20 -29.39 -70.10 -12.32
N LYS A 21 -29.68 -69.03 -13.06
CA LYS A 21 -30.57 -69.07 -14.20
C LYS A 21 -29.94 -70.01 -15.25
N PRO A 22 -30.66 -71.00 -15.78
CA PRO A 22 -30.10 -71.86 -16.83
C PRO A 22 -30.03 -71.09 -18.16
N ASP A 23 -28.99 -70.27 -18.32
CA ASP A 23 -28.61 -69.65 -19.59
C ASP A 23 -27.39 -70.38 -20.15
N CYS A 24 -27.54 -70.96 -21.34
CA CYS A 24 -26.42 -71.51 -22.09
C CYS A 24 -25.78 -70.43 -22.95
N MET A 25 -24.48 -70.57 -23.22
CA MET A 25 -23.78 -69.64 -24.11
C MET A 25 -24.30 -69.78 -25.55
N PRO A 26 -24.38 -68.67 -26.32
CA PRO A 26 -24.71 -68.74 -27.73
C PRO A 26 -23.73 -69.63 -28.50
N ALA A 27 -24.22 -70.30 -29.55
CA ALA A 27 -23.43 -71.19 -30.38
C ALA A 27 -23.38 -70.70 -31.83
N GLU A 28 -22.19 -70.78 -32.43
CA GLU A 28 -22.01 -70.43 -33.84
C GLU A 28 -22.60 -71.54 -34.73
N GLU A 29 -23.32 -71.15 -35.78
CA GLU A 29 -23.93 -72.06 -36.74
C GLU A 29 -22.86 -72.92 -37.41
N GLY A 30 -23.08 -74.23 -37.43
CA GLY A 30 -22.11 -75.22 -37.92
C GLY A 30 -21.00 -75.59 -36.93
N GLN A 31 -20.92 -74.96 -35.75
CA GLN A 31 -19.90 -75.25 -34.74
C GLN A 31 -20.40 -76.20 -33.64
N LYS A 32 -19.45 -76.77 -32.89
CA LYS A 32 -19.73 -77.65 -31.75
C LYS A 32 -20.13 -76.83 -30.52
N THR A 33 -21.16 -77.26 -29.80
CA THR A 33 -21.53 -76.72 -28.47
C THR A 33 -21.86 -77.83 -27.48
N THR A 34 -21.92 -77.51 -26.19
CA THR A 34 -22.32 -78.44 -25.14
C THR A 34 -23.32 -77.81 -24.17
N LEU A 35 -24.33 -78.58 -23.80
CA LEU A 35 -25.32 -78.22 -22.78
C LEU A 35 -25.15 -79.14 -21.57
N THR A 36 -25.43 -78.60 -20.38
CA THR A 36 -25.32 -79.37 -19.13
C THR A 36 -26.62 -79.29 -18.36
N CYS A 37 -27.04 -80.46 -17.89
CA CYS A 37 -28.15 -80.65 -17.00
C CYS A 37 -27.61 -81.11 -15.65
N ILE A 38 -27.83 -80.33 -14.59
CA ILE A 38 -27.32 -80.63 -13.25
C ILE A 38 -28.47 -81.23 -12.43
N ILE A 39 -28.39 -82.53 -12.17
CA ILE A 39 -29.35 -83.30 -11.38
C ILE A 39 -28.57 -84.37 -10.61
N ASN A 40 -28.88 -84.58 -9.33
CA ASN A 40 -28.29 -85.68 -8.57
C ASN A 40 -28.89 -87.03 -9.03
N THR A 41 -28.28 -87.65 -10.04
CA THR A 41 -28.77 -88.88 -10.67
C THR A 41 -28.63 -90.10 -9.75
N ALA A 42 -27.71 -90.06 -8.78
CA ALA A 42 -27.51 -91.14 -7.81
C ALA A 42 -28.64 -91.25 -6.77
N ALA A 43 -29.45 -90.20 -6.61
CA ALA A 43 -30.60 -90.17 -5.70
C ALA A 43 -31.94 -90.53 -6.38
N LEU A 44 -31.92 -90.84 -7.69
CA LEU A 44 -33.12 -91.16 -8.46
C LEU A 44 -33.47 -92.65 -8.34
N SER A 45 -34.76 -92.96 -8.16
CA SER A 45 -35.29 -94.34 -8.13
C SER A 45 -36.18 -94.58 -9.35
N CYS A 46 -35.61 -95.07 -10.45
CA CYS A 46 -36.31 -95.25 -11.73
C CYS A 46 -36.85 -96.69 -11.91
N PRO A 47 -38.14 -96.90 -12.22
CA PRO A 47 -38.70 -98.24 -12.52
C PRO A 47 -38.26 -98.78 -13.89
N ASP A 48 -38.21 -97.91 -14.89
CA ASP A 48 -37.77 -98.21 -16.25
C ASP A 48 -36.30 -97.76 -16.37
N LEU A 49 -35.42 -98.57 -16.96
CA LEU A 49 -33.94 -98.42 -17.01
C LEU A 49 -33.37 -97.06 -17.50
N ILE A 50 -34.23 -96.09 -17.84
CA ILE A 50 -33.90 -94.72 -18.24
C ILE A 50 -33.83 -93.83 -17.00
N LEU A 51 -32.69 -93.17 -16.80
CA LEU A 51 -32.44 -92.22 -15.71
C LEU A 51 -32.86 -90.80 -16.06
N LEU A 52 -32.61 -90.37 -17.30
CA LEU A 52 -32.77 -88.98 -17.73
C LEU A 52 -33.01 -88.86 -19.24
N ASP A 53 -33.97 -88.04 -19.64
CA ASP A 53 -34.26 -87.72 -21.05
C ASP A 53 -33.96 -86.27 -21.38
N TRP A 54 -33.24 -86.04 -22.47
CA TRP A 54 -33.07 -84.72 -23.08
C TRP A 54 -34.18 -84.44 -24.08
N SER A 55 -34.83 -83.28 -23.95
CA SER A 55 -35.96 -82.86 -24.76
C SER A 55 -35.81 -81.43 -25.29
N VAL A 56 -36.49 -81.14 -26.39
CA VAL A 56 -36.66 -79.78 -26.93
C VAL A 56 -38.15 -79.38 -26.97
N THR A 57 -38.45 -78.07 -27.04
CA THR A 57 -39.82 -77.51 -27.01
C THR A 57 -40.81 -78.27 -27.92
N ASN A 58 -41.94 -78.73 -27.37
CA ASN A 58 -42.91 -79.73 -27.87
C ASN A 58 -42.38 -81.18 -27.85
N PRO A 59 -42.61 -81.93 -26.75
CA PRO A 59 -41.69 -82.87 -26.11
C PRO A 59 -41.15 -83.93 -27.08
N ARG A 60 -40.15 -83.55 -27.86
CA ARG A 60 -39.38 -84.49 -28.67
C ARG A 60 -38.16 -84.88 -27.86
N THR A 61 -38.19 -86.09 -27.31
CA THR A 61 -37.01 -86.70 -26.69
C THR A 61 -35.95 -86.88 -27.76
N VAL A 62 -34.80 -86.24 -27.56
CA VAL A 62 -33.67 -86.26 -28.50
C VAL A 62 -32.68 -87.35 -28.11
N ILE A 63 -32.43 -87.52 -26.81
CA ILE A 63 -31.54 -88.55 -26.22
C ILE A 63 -32.14 -89.04 -24.90
N ALA A 64 -32.12 -90.36 -24.69
CA ALA A 64 -32.43 -91.01 -23.44
C ALA A 64 -31.15 -91.60 -22.82
N CYS A 65 -30.97 -91.42 -21.50
CA CYS A 65 -29.79 -91.88 -20.77
C CYS A 65 -30.14 -92.98 -19.77
N THR A 66 -29.40 -94.09 -19.82
CA THR A 66 -29.40 -95.19 -18.83
C THR A 66 -28.17 -95.08 -17.91
N PRO A 67 -28.03 -95.88 -16.84
CA PRO A 67 -26.84 -95.85 -15.98
C PRO A 67 -25.51 -96.08 -16.72
N ASN A 68 -25.53 -96.78 -17.85
CA ASN A 68 -24.32 -97.22 -18.56
C ASN A 68 -24.07 -96.46 -19.87
N ALA A 69 -25.11 -95.93 -20.52
CA ALA A 69 -25.00 -95.26 -21.81
C ALA A 69 -26.17 -94.30 -22.07
N CYS A 70 -25.93 -93.29 -22.91
CA CYS A 70 -26.98 -92.46 -23.48
C CYS A 70 -27.11 -92.75 -24.97
N ASP A 71 -28.33 -92.98 -25.45
CA ASP A 71 -28.63 -93.20 -26.87
C ASP A 71 -29.91 -92.46 -27.27
N GLY A 72 -30.08 -92.13 -28.54
CA GLY A 72 -31.17 -91.26 -28.96
C GLY A 72 -31.52 -91.30 -30.44
N PHE A 73 -32.74 -90.89 -30.76
CA PHE A 73 -33.32 -90.84 -32.10
C PHE A 73 -32.55 -89.96 -33.09
N HIS A 74 -31.70 -89.05 -32.59
CA HIS A 74 -30.92 -88.11 -33.40
C HIS A 74 -29.40 -88.25 -33.25
N SER A 75 -28.91 -89.39 -32.75
CA SER A 75 -27.46 -89.66 -32.63
C SER A 75 -26.72 -89.56 -33.96
N HIS A 76 -27.38 -89.90 -35.07
CA HIS A 76 -26.86 -89.74 -36.44
C HIS A 76 -26.72 -88.28 -36.91
N TYR A 77 -27.37 -87.32 -36.24
CA TYR A 77 -27.29 -85.88 -36.57
C TYR A 77 -26.26 -85.14 -35.70
N GLY A 78 -25.31 -85.87 -35.11
CA GLY A 78 -24.21 -85.27 -34.35
C GLY A 78 -24.59 -84.79 -32.96
N ILE A 79 -25.65 -85.33 -32.37
CA ILE A 79 -26.04 -85.06 -30.97
C ILE A 79 -25.66 -86.29 -30.15
N SER A 80 -24.89 -86.11 -29.09
CA SER A 80 -24.53 -87.17 -28.13
C SER A 80 -24.64 -86.67 -26.70
N ALA A 81 -24.80 -87.55 -25.73
CA ALA A 81 -24.78 -87.16 -24.33
C ALA A 81 -23.96 -88.15 -23.50
N THR A 82 -23.48 -87.67 -22.36
CA THR A 82 -22.89 -88.49 -21.31
C THR A 82 -23.65 -88.24 -20.01
N ILE A 83 -23.69 -89.24 -19.13
CA ILE A 83 -24.33 -89.15 -17.82
C ILE A 83 -23.35 -89.58 -16.74
N ASN A 84 -23.43 -88.93 -15.59
CA ASN A 84 -22.67 -89.26 -14.39
C ASN A 84 -23.53 -88.96 -13.15
N ASN A 85 -22.97 -89.16 -11.95
CA ASN A 85 -23.67 -89.00 -10.67
C ASN A 85 -24.17 -87.57 -10.39
N SER A 86 -23.64 -86.55 -11.08
CA SER A 86 -24.00 -85.13 -10.88
C SER A 86 -24.85 -84.54 -12.01
N GLY A 87 -25.19 -85.32 -13.02
CA GLY A 87 -26.10 -84.93 -14.08
C GLY A 87 -25.71 -85.49 -15.45
N SER A 88 -26.14 -84.80 -16.51
CA SER A 88 -25.84 -85.18 -17.89
C SER A 88 -25.25 -84.00 -18.68
N ARG A 89 -24.33 -84.29 -19.59
CA ARG A 89 -23.75 -83.32 -20.53
C ARG A 89 -24.10 -83.75 -21.96
N LEU A 90 -24.84 -82.91 -22.66
CA LEU A 90 -25.17 -83.08 -24.07
C LEU A 90 -24.18 -82.30 -24.94
N SER A 91 -23.72 -82.92 -26.03
CA SER A 91 -22.80 -82.36 -27.02
C SER A 91 -23.49 -82.34 -28.38
N ILE A 92 -23.46 -81.20 -29.06
CA ILE A 92 -23.94 -81.02 -30.43
C ILE A 92 -22.70 -80.73 -31.28
N THR A 93 -22.37 -81.57 -32.26
CA THR A 93 -21.15 -81.41 -33.07
C THR A 93 -21.24 -80.29 -34.10
N SER A 94 -22.44 -80.00 -34.59
CA SER A 94 -22.72 -78.94 -35.55
C SER A 94 -24.12 -78.37 -35.30
N VAL A 95 -24.18 -77.17 -34.72
CA VAL A 95 -25.45 -76.47 -34.45
C VAL A 95 -26.11 -76.04 -35.76
N SER A 96 -27.42 -76.26 -35.89
CA SER A 96 -28.19 -75.96 -37.10
C SER A 96 -29.56 -75.36 -36.79
N ARG A 97 -29.99 -74.39 -37.59
CA ARG A 97 -31.34 -73.78 -37.51
C ARG A 97 -32.34 -74.38 -38.50
N THR A 98 -31.93 -75.41 -39.25
CA THR A 98 -32.75 -76.02 -40.32
C THR A 98 -32.84 -77.53 -40.15
N GLU A 99 -31.89 -78.27 -40.72
CA GLU A 99 -31.82 -79.74 -40.66
C GLU A 99 -30.97 -80.19 -39.46
N PRO A 100 -31.38 -81.23 -38.69
CA PRO A 100 -32.64 -82.00 -38.78
C PRO A 100 -33.86 -81.30 -38.17
N PHE A 101 -33.64 -80.27 -37.35
CA PHE A 101 -34.65 -79.35 -36.82
C PHE A 101 -33.95 -78.06 -36.37
N ASN A 102 -34.72 -77.02 -36.07
CA ASN A 102 -34.18 -75.78 -35.55
C ASN A 102 -33.69 -75.95 -34.10
N MET A 103 -32.38 -76.03 -33.91
CA MET A 103 -31.74 -76.18 -32.59
C MET A 103 -31.78 -74.88 -31.76
N GLU A 104 -32.18 -73.74 -32.35
CA GLU A 104 -32.43 -72.48 -31.66
C GLU A 104 -33.74 -72.51 -30.85
N THR A 105 -33.78 -73.36 -29.83
CA THR A 105 -34.98 -73.69 -29.06
C THR A 105 -34.64 -73.88 -27.57
N ARG A 106 -35.65 -74.06 -26.72
CA ARG A 106 -35.47 -74.42 -25.31
C ARG A 106 -35.02 -75.89 -25.22
N TRP A 107 -34.01 -76.14 -24.41
CA TRP A 107 -33.48 -77.47 -24.13
C TRP A 107 -33.74 -77.82 -22.67
N THR A 108 -34.40 -78.95 -22.44
CA THR A 108 -34.76 -79.44 -21.12
C THR A 108 -34.25 -80.85 -20.92
N CYS A 109 -34.08 -81.22 -19.66
CA CYS A 109 -33.78 -82.57 -19.24
C CYS A 109 -34.78 -82.99 -18.16
N ARG A 110 -35.24 -84.23 -18.24
CA ARG A 110 -36.28 -84.76 -17.35
C ARG A 110 -35.75 -86.02 -16.65
N PRO A 111 -35.69 -86.05 -15.30
CA PRO A 111 -35.37 -87.26 -14.57
C PRO A 111 -36.58 -88.20 -14.48
N CYS A 112 -36.33 -89.50 -14.37
CA CYS A 112 -37.36 -90.55 -14.33
C CYS A 112 -38.32 -90.49 -13.11
N SER A 113 -37.93 -89.84 -12.02
CA SER A 113 -38.55 -90.05 -10.71
C SER A 113 -39.83 -89.23 -10.51
N ASP A 114 -40.06 -88.25 -11.38
CA ASP A 114 -41.21 -87.36 -11.30
C ASP A 114 -41.45 -86.66 -12.66
N ASP A 115 -42.54 -87.02 -13.33
CA ASP A 115 -42.96 -86.41 -14.61
C ASP A 115 -43.27 -84.90 -14.49
N SER A 116 -43.41 -84.38 -13.27
CA SER A 116 -43.59 -82.95 -13.01
C SER A 116 -42.27 -82.16 -12.90
N ILE A 117 -41.12 -82.84 -12.85
CA ILE A 117 -39.79 -82.20 -12.77
C ILE A 117 -39.20 -82.05 -14.17
N GLU A 118 -39.33 -80.85 -14.75
CA GLU A 118 -38.60 -80.45 -15.97
C GLU A 118 -37.46 -79.49 -15.62
N VAL A 119 -36.22 -79.96 -15.70
CA VAL A 119 -35.05 -79.10 -15.50
C VAL A 119 -34.70 -78.43 -16.82
N THR A 120 -34.69 -77.10 -16.81
CA THR A 120 -34.27 -76.35 -17.99
C THR A 120 -32.75 -76.36 -18.05
N ALA A 121 -32.18 -76.98 -19.08
CA ALA A 121 -30.73 -76.97 -19.31
C ALA A 121 -30.31 -75.72 -20.09
N CYS A 122 -31.17 -75.24 -21.00
CA CYS A 122 -31.05 -73.92 -21.60
C CYS A 122 -32.43 -73.34 -21.94
N ASN A 123 -32.70 -72.12 -21.49
CA ASN A 123 -33.96 -71.42 -21.79
C ASN A 123 -34.19 -71.25 -23.30
N LYS A 124 -33.15 -70.90 -24.04
CA LYS A 124 -33.12 -70.85 -25.50
C LYS A 124 -31.67 -70.91 -25.93
N LEU A 125 -31.28 -71.91 -26.72
CA LEU A 125 -29.96 -71.94 -27.33
C LEU A 125 -29.91 -70.86 -28.42
N GLU A 126 -29.28 -69.73 -28.16
CA GLU A 126 -29.10 -68.68 -29.16
C GLU A 126 -28.08 -69.15 -30.21
N VAL A 127 -28.50 -69.20 -31.47
CA VAL A 127 -27.63 -69.58 -32.59
C VAL A 127 -27.25 -68.32 -33.37
N TYR A 128 -25.97 -68.16 -33.68
CA TYR A 128 -25.47 -67.00 -34.42
C TYR A 128 -24.57 -67.39 -35.60
N ASP A 129 -24.43 -66.48 -36.55
CA ASP A 129 -23.41 -66.50 -37.60
C ASP A 129 -22.73 -65.13 -37.64
N LYS A 130 -21.40 -65.10 -37.65
CA LYS A 130 -20.62 -63.85 -37.57
C LYS A 130 -20.81 -63.00 -38.82
N ALA A 131 -20.50 -61.71 -38.70
CA ALA A 131 -20.62 -60.78 -39.81
C ALA A 131 -19.69 -61.17 -40.98
N LYS A 132 -20.26 -61.32 -42.18
CA LYS A 132 -19.50 -61.58 -43.41
C LYS A 132 -19.14 -60.29 -44.15
N ASN A 133 -17.84 -60.11 -44.40
CA ASN A 133 -17.26 -58.93 -45.03
C ASN A 133 -17.68 -57.64 -44.31
N PRO A 134 -17.42 -57.53 -42.99
CA PRO A 134 -17.84 -56.34 -42.26
C PRO A 134 -16.96 -55.14 -42.67
N ASN A 135 -17.59 -54.00 -42.91
CA ASN A 135 -16.91 -52.77 -43.35
C ASN A 135 -17.40 -51.59 -42.53
N CYS A 136 -16.49 -50.91 -41.83
CA CYS A 136 -16.78 -49.71 -41.07
C CYS A 136 -16.01 -48.50 -41.61
N THR A 137 -16.68 -47.35 -41.65
CA THR A 137 -16.14 -46.09 -42.17
C THR A 137 -16.41 -44.95 -41.21
N VAL A 138 -15.53 -43.95 -41.24
CA VAL A 138 -15.67 -42.69 -40.50
C VAL A 138 -15.75 -41.57 -41.54
N ARG A 139 -16.79 -40.75 -41.46
CA ARG A 139 -17.04 -39.64 -42.37
C ARG A 139 -17.18 -38.34 -41.59
N GLU A 140 -16.46 -37.32 -42.03
CA GLU A 140 -16.63 -35.95 -41.54
C GLU A 140 -17.80 -35.27 -42.27
N ASN A 141 -18.76 -34.74 -41.52
CA ASN A 141 -19.87 -33.96 -42.07
C ASN A 141 -19.53 -32.48 -41.97
N THR A 142 -19.32 -31.85 -43.12
CA THR A 142 -18.92 -30.44 -43.22
C THR A 142 -20.05 -29.58 -43.77
N ALA A 143 -20.23 -28.39 -43.20
CA ALA A 143 -21.18 -27.39 -43.70
C ALA A 143 -20.59 -26.59 -44.86
N ALA A 144 -19.29 -26.33 -44.78
CA ALA A 144 -18.47 -25.64 -45.76
C ALA A 144 -17.04 -26.21 -45.69
N PRO A 145 -16.19 -25.98 -46.71
CA PRO A 145 -14.78 -26.39 -46.65
C PRO A 145 -14.10 -25.83 -45.38
N GLY A 146 -13.57 -26.72 -44.53
CA GLY A 146 -12.94 -26.31 -43.26
C GLY A 146 -13.86 -26.24 -42.04
N ASP A 147 -15.18 -26.42 -42.20
CA ASP A 147 -16.16 -26.30 -41.12
C ASP A 147 -16.92 -27.62 -40.89
N ILE A 148 -16.34 -28.47 -40.04
CA ILE A 148 -16.90 -29.75 -39.62
C ILE A 148 -17.95 -29.58 -38.51
N GLN A 149 -19.13 -30.17 -38.68
CA GLN A 149 -20.22 -30.13 -37.70
C GLN A 149 -20.31 -31.41 -36.85
N SER A 150 -20.11 -32.57 -37.48
CA SER A 150 -20.18 -33.86 -36.82
C SER A 150 -19.32 -34.90 -37.52
N VAL A 151 -19.11 -36.04 -36.85
CA VAL A 151 -18.47 -37.22 -37.40
C VAL A 151 -19.47 -38.36 -37.40
N THR A 152 -19.73 -38.95 -38.56
CA THR A 152 -20.56 -40.15 -38.73
C THR A 152 -19.68 -41.39 -38.72
N ILE A 153 -19.98 -42.36 -37.88
CA ILE A 153 -19.33 -43.67 -37.86
C ILE A 153 -20.37 -44.70 -38.33
N SER A 154 -20.07 -45.46 -39.38
CA SER A 154 -21.02 -46.42 -39.96
C SER A 154 -20.37 -47.77 -40.19
N CYS A 155 -21.05 -48.86 -39.83
CA CYS A 155 -20.63 -50.23 -40.12
C CYS A 155 -21.71 -50.97 -40.92
N SER A 156 -21.29 -51.82 -41.85
CA SER A 156 -22.17 -52.64 -42.67
C SER A 156 -21.66 -54.07 -42.80
N THR A 157 -22.57 -55.02 -42.97
CA THR A 157 -22.27 -56.42 -43.28
C THR A 157 -23.23 -56.98 -44.32
N THR A 158 -22.71 -57.85 -45.17
CA THR A 158 -23.49 -58.49 -46.24
C THR A 158 -24.34 -59.65 -45.74
N LYS A 159 -23.93 -60.32 -44.65
CA LYS A 159 -24.60 -61.49 -44.09
C LYS A 159 -24.25 -61.62 -42.60
N ILE A 160 -25.26 -61.81 -41.75
CA ILE A 160 -25.13 -62.07 -40.31
C ILE A 160 -26.42 -62.73 -39.78
N TYR A 161 -26.33 -63.47 -38.67
CA TYR A 161 -27.51 -63.92 -37.93
C TYR A 161 -27.26 -63.92 -36.41
N PRO A 162 -28.23 -63.53 -35.57
CA PRO A 162 -29.44 -62.74 -35.88
C PRO A 162 -29.12 -61.37 -36.48
N LYS A 163 -30.06 -60.40 -36.45
CA LYS A 163 -29.78 -59.01 -36.87
C LYS A 163 -28.55 -58.48 -36.12
N ALA A 164 -27.75 -57.62 -36.74
CA ALA A 164 -26.55 -57.10 -36.08
C ALA A 164 -26.88 -56.09 -34.99
N LYS A 165 -26.05 -56.05 -33.94
CA LYS A 165 -25.85 -54.91 -33.05
C LYS A 165 -24.47 -54.29 -33.29
N CYS A 166 -24.31 -53.04 -32.89
CA CYS A 166 -23.07 -52.30 -33.03
C CYS A 166 -22.65 -51.59 -31.75
N ARG A 167 -21.34 -51.58 -31.48
CA ARG A 167 -20.70 -50.77 -30.45
C ARG A 167 -19.66 -49.88 -31.11
N PHE A 168 -19.71 -48.59 -30.78
CA PHE A 168 -18.73 -47.61 -31.22
C PHE A 168 -17.97 -47.07 -30.03
N GLU A 169 -16.67 -46.94 -30.17
CA GLU A 169 -15.77 -46.46 -29.12
C GLU A 169 -14.88 -45.34 -29.66
N ARG A 170 -14.52 -44.41 -28.79
CA ARG A 170 -13.64 -43.28 -29.09
C ARG A 170 -12.50 -43.21 -28.08
N ARG A 171 -11.30 -42.88 -28.54
CA ARG A 171 -10.22 -42.37 -27.69
C ARG A 171 -9.77 -40.99 -28.14
N LYS A 172 -9.25 -40.21 -27.21
CA LYS A 172 -8.70 -38.86 -27.45
C LYS A 172 -7.21 -38.86 -27.13
N ASN A 173 -6.39 -38.32 -28.03
CA ASN A 173 -4.94 -38.16 -27.88
C ASN A 173 -4.20 -39.44 -27.42
N GLY A 174 -4.60 -40.60 -27.95
CA GLY A 174 -4.00 -41.88 -27.61
C GLY A 174 -4.39 -42.46 -26.23
N GLY A 175 -5.38 -41.87 -25.56
CA GLY A 175 -5.93 -42.41 -24.31
C GLY A 175 -6.70 -43.73 -24.47
N THR A 176 -7.41 -44.13 -23.41
CA THR A 176 -8.24 -45.33 -23.43
C THR A 176 -9.49 -45.15 -24.30
N PHE A 177 -9.94 -46.24 -24.91
CA PHE A 177 -11.23 -46.25 -25.60
C PHE A 177 -12.38 -46.15 -24.61
N VAL A 178 -13.35 -45.30 -24.95
CA VAL A 178 -14.59 -45.09 -24.19
C VAL A 178 -15.75 -45.29 -25.15
N THR A 179 -16.78 -46.01 -24.70
CA THR A 179 -18.00 -46.22 -25.48
C THR A 179 -18.71 -44.90 -25.79
N ILE A 180 -19.14 -44.75 -27.04
CA ILE A 180 -19.95 -43.63 -27.46
C ILE A 180 -21.39 -43.89 -27.00
N ASN A 181 -21.83 -43.17 -25.97
CA ASN A 181 -23.15 -43.30 -25.37
C ASN A 181 -24.24 -42.60 -26.20
N LYS A 182 -24.37 -42.98 -27.47
CA LYS A 182 -25.45 -42.57 -28.37
C LYS A 182 -26.07 -43.81 -29.00
N THR A 183 -27.38 -43.78 -29.18
CA THR A 183 -28.12 -44.88 -29.80
C THR A 183 -27.78 -44.96 -31.29
N PRO A 184 -27.25 -46.09 -31.79
CA PRO A 184 -27.03 -46.27 -33.22
C PRO A 184 -28.36 -46.31 -33.98
N SER A 185 -28.36 -45.73 -35.18
CA SER A 185 -29.38 -46.01 -36.20
C SER A 185 -29.10 -47.38 -36.80
N TYR A 186 -30.15 -48.15 -37.12
CA TYR A 186 -30.03 -49.49 -37.69
C TYR A 186 -30.90 -49.64 -38.94
N ASN A 187 -30.35 -50.30 -39.95
CA ASN A 187 -31.06 -50.72 -41.15
C ASN A 187 -30.79 -52.21 -41.40
N HIS A 188 -31.84 -53.04 -41.36
CA HIS A 188 -31.74 -54.49 -41.55
C HIS A 188 -32.57 -54.95 -42.73
N ARG A 189 -31.94 -55.69 -43.64
CA ARG A 189 -32.61 -56.35 -44.76
C ARG A 189 -32.53 -57.87 -44.58
N LYS A 190 -33.69 -58.52 -44.47
CA LYS A 190 -33.78 -59.99 -44.45
C LYS A 190 -33.39 -60.55 -45.82
N LEU A 191 -32.51 -61.54 -45.84
CA LEU A 191 -32.09 -62.24 -47.05
C LEU A 191 -33.02 -63.43 -47.33
N THR A 192 -33.24 -63.74 -48.61
CA THR A 192 -34.02 -64.90 -49.05
C THR A 192 -33.20 -66.18 -48.93
N GLY A 193 -33.74 -67.22 -48.28
CA GLY A 193 -33.07 -68.50 -48.09
C GLY A 193 -33.44 -69.18 -46.77
N SER A 194 -33.05 -70.45 -46.64
CA SER A 194 -33.13 -71.24 -45.40
C SER A 194 -31.72 -71.80 -45.11
N PRO A 195 -31.10 -71.51 -43.94
CA PRO A 195 -31.61 -70.68 -42.84
C PRO A 195 -31.66 -69.18 -43.18
N VAL A 196 -32.41 -68.41 -42.38
CA VAL A 196 -32.58 -66.96 -42.55
C VAL A 196 -31.31 -66.21 -42.13
N TYR A 197 -30.91 -65.21 -42.91
CA TYR A 197 -29.85 -64.26 -42.59
C TYR A 197 -30.29 -62.81 -42.83
N TYR A 198 -29.49 -61.86 -42.35
CA TYR A 198 -29.69 -60.43 -42.55
C TYR A 198 -28.46 -59.78 -43.18
N SER A 199 -28.67 -58.81 -44.06
CA SER A 199 -27.70 -57.74 -44.27
C SER A 199 -28.06 -56.62 -43.27
N SER A 200 -27.05 -56.10 -42.57
CA SER A 200 -27.25 -55.10 -41.52
C SER A 200 -26.29 -53.94 -41.69
N GLU A 201 -26.80 -52.74 -41.45
CA GLU A 201 -26.04 -51.49 -41.39
C GLU A 201 -26.40 -50.77 -40.10
N CYS A 202 -25.42 -50.12 -39.49
CA CYS A 202 -25.60 -49.30 -38.30
C CYS A 202 -24.73 -48.05 -38.37
N SER A 203 -25.22 -46.93 -37.85
CA SER A 203 -24.47 -45.68 -37.83
C SER A 203 -24.73 -44.82 -36.59
N VAL A 204 -23.77 -43.99 -36.23
CA VAL A 204 -23.90 -42.99 -35.16
C VAL A 204 -23.26 -41.67 -35.57
N ASP A 205 -23.97 -40.57 -35.31
CA ASP A 205 -23.50 -39.21 -35.54
C ASP A 205 -23.06 -38.55 -34.23
N VAL A 206 -21.80 -38.09 -34.19
CA VAL A 206 -21.22 -37.44 -33.01
C VAL A 206 -20.89 -35.98 -33.33
N PRO A 207 -21.60 -35.00 -32.72
CA PRO A 207 -21.28 -33.58 -32.89
C PRO A 207 -19.86 -33.27 -32.43
N VAL A 208 -19.14 -32.43 -33.18
CA VAL A 208 -17.74 -32.08 -32.82
C VAL A 208 -17.65 -31.34 -31.48
N ALA A 209 -18.72 -30.65 -31.07
CA ALA A 209 -18.81 -30.01 -29.75
C ALA A 209 -18.65 -31.01 -28.58
N GLU A 210 -19.08 -32.26 -28.76
CA GLU A 210 -18.93 -33.34 -27.76
C GLU A 210 -17.54 -34.02 -27.84
N LEU A 211 -16.82 -33.80 -28.94
CA LEU A 211 -15.46 -34.29 -29.15
C LEU A 211 -14.44 -33.36 -28.49
N GLY A 212 -14.57 -32.05 -28.73
CA GLY A 212 -13.61 -31.04 -28.29
C GLY A 212 -12.25 -31.16 -28.98
N GLU A 213 -11.34 -30.22 -28.70
CA GLU A 213 -10.01 -30.15 -29.33
C GLU A 213 -9.16 -31.41 -29.07
N GLY A 214 -8.50 -31.92 -30.10
CA GLY A 214 -7.58 -33.05 -30.03
C GLY A 214 -7.74 -34.03 -31.19
N THR A 215 -6.90 -35.06 -31.19
CA THR A 215 -6.97 -36.16 -32.17
C THR A 215 -7.83 -37.27 -31.61
N HIS A 216 -8.93 -37.56 -32.30
CA HIS A 216 -9.89 -38.59 -31.94
C HIS A 216 -9.74 -39.80 -32.84
N SER A 217 -9.57 -40.98 -32.25
CA SER A 217 -9.61 -42.26 -32.96
C SER A 217 -10.90 -42.99 -32.65
N PHE A 218 -11.46 -43.66 -33.66
CA PHE A 218 -12.71 -44.41 -33.52
C PHE A 218 -12.46 -45.91 -33.74
N SER A 219 -13.08 -46.73 -32.90
CA SER A 219 -13.11 -48.18 -33.00
C SER A 219 -14.57 -48.63 -33.09
N SER A 220 -14.83 -49.66 -33.90
CA SER A 220 -16.19 -50.10 -34.20
C SER A 220 -16.29 -51.62 -34.21
N PHE A 221 -17.40 -52.12 -33.67
CA PHE A 221 -17.70 -53.55 -33.55
C PHE A 221 -19.10 -53.79 -34.12
N ILE A 222 -19.21 -54.70 -35.08
CA ILE A 222 -20.49 -55.20 -35.60
C ILE A 222 -20.62 -56.69 -35.26
N TYR A 223 -21.66 -57.05 -34.52
CA TYR A 223 -21.78 -58.37 -33.90
C TYR A 223 -23.22 -58.88 -33.94
N PRO A 224 -23.45 -60.21 -33.88
CA PRO A 224 -24.81 -60.76 -33.88
C PRO A 224 -25.55 -60.38 -32.60
N ASP A 225 -26.86 -60.10 -32.71
CA ASP A 225 -27.72 -59.81 -31.56
C ASP A 225 -28.05 -61.08 -30.76
N VAL A 226 -27.07 -61.52 -29.97
CA VAL A 226 -27.14 -62.60 -28.98
C VAL A 226 -26.52 -62.13 -27.67
N THR A 227 -26.76 -62.88 -26.60
CA THR A 227 -26.18 -62.66 -25.27
C THR A 227 -24.66 -62.61 -25.38
N ASP A 228 -24.05 -61.54 -24.84
CA ASP A 228 -22.61 -61.29 -24.92
C ASP A 228 -22.04 -61.33 -26.36
N GLY A 229 -22.86 -61.04 -27.36
CA GLY A 229 -22.50 -61.18 -28.77
C GLY A 229 -21.27 -60.35 -29.19
N ILE A 230 -20.96 -59.29 -28.45
CA ILE A 230 -19.80 -58.44 -28.70
C ILE A 230 -18.47 -59.15 -28.41
N ASP A 231 -18.44 -60.06 -27.45
CA ASP A 231 -17.22 -60.81 -27.09
C ASP A 231 -16.89 -61.90 -28.12
N LEU A 232 -17.79 -62.11 -29.10
CA LEU A 232 -17.65 -63.06 -30.20
C LEU A 232 -16.89 -62.48 -31.39
N VAL A 233 -16.64 -61.18 -31.43
CA VAL A 233 -16.02 -60.48 -32.56
C VAL A 233 -14.79 -59.69 -32.13
N ASN A 234 -13.85 -59.51 -33.06
CA ASN A 234 -12.74 -58.58 -32.90
C ASN A 234 -13.12 -57.21 -33.49
N GLU A 235 -12.28 -56.20 -33.24
CA GLU A 235 -12.39 -54.87 -33.86
C GLU A 235 -12.52 -55.00 -35.39
N THR A 236 -13.53 -54.33 -35.95
CA THR A 236 -13.94 -54.51 -37.35
C THR A 236 -13.21 -53.56 -38.32
N ALA A 237 -12.74 -52.40 -37.85
CA ALA A 237 -11.97 -51.46 -38.65
C ALA A 237 -10.89 -50.75 -37.84
N ALA A 238 -9.71 -50.57 -38.46
CA ALA A 238 -8.59 -49.87 -37.87
C ALA A 238 -8.84 -48.35 -37.76
N SER A 239 -8.47 -47.80 -36.61
CA SER A 239 -8.48 -46.38 -36.19
C SER A 239 -8.31 -45.35 -37.33
N THR A 240 -9.43 -44.84 -37.87
CA THR A 240 -9.42 -43.55 -38.60
C THR A 240 -9.40 -42.42 -37.58
N THR A 241 -8.52 -41.44 -37.80
CA THR A 241 -8.34 -40.32 -36.87
C THR A 241 -8.91 -39.02 -37.41
N VAL A 242 -9.67 -38.30 -36.60
CA VAL A 242 -10.14 -36.93 -36.86
C VAL A 242 -9.43 -35.99 -35.89
N THR A 243 -8.71 -34.99 -36.41
CA THR A 243 -7.99 -34.01 -35.57
C THR A 243 -8.73 -32.69 -35.58
N LEU A 244 -9.23 -32.29 -34.41
CA LEU A 244 -9.92 -31.03 -34.19
C LEU A 244 -8.97 -30.04 -33.51
N THR A 245 -8.89 -28.82 -34.04
CA THR A 245 -7.98 -27.78 -33.54
C THR A 245 -8.74 -26.49 -33.27
N LEU A 246 -8.49 -25.85 -32.13
CA LEU A 246 -9.12 -24.57 -31.84
C LEU A 246 -8.55 -23.46 -32.76
N PRO A 247 -9.40 -22.54 -33.24
CA PRO A 247 -8.95 -21.32 -33.93
C PRO A 247 -8.03 -20.51 -33.00
N LYS A 248 -7.00 -19.85 -33.52
CA LYS A 248 -6.13 -18.95 -32.72
C LYS A 248 -6.35 -17.52 -33.16
N ALA A 249 -6.33 -16.59 -32.20
CA ALA A 249 -6.53 -15.18 -32.48
C ALA A 249 -5.46 -14.30 -31.80
N SER A 250 -5.09 -13.21 -32.46
CA SER A 250 -4.22 -12.16 -31.94
C SER A 250 -4.84 -10.80 -32.22
N TYR A 251 -4.33 -9.77 -31.55
CA TYR A 251 -4.78 -8.40 -31.75
C TYR A 251 -3.67 -7.48 -32.23
N THR A 252 -4.07 -6.45 -32.97
CA THR A 252 -3.21 -5.32 -33.36
C THR A 252 -3.92 -4.02 -33.01
N CYS A 253 -3.19 -2.96 -32.67
CA CYS A 253 -3.77 -1.65 -32.35
C CYS A 253 -3.18 -0.55 -33.24
N SER A 254 -3.97 0.47 -33.54
CA SER A 254 -3.65 1.54 -34.49
C SER A 254 -2.67 2.61 -33.98
N THR A 255 -2.30 2.55 -32.69
CA THR A 255 -1.51 3.58 -32.01
C THR A 255 -0.25 2.97 -31.42
N GLU A 256 0.84 3.73 -31.38
CA GLU A 256 2.07 3.31 -30.70
C GLU A 256 1.82 3.18 -29.19
N ILE A 257 2.18 2.02 -28.66
CA ILE A 257 2.14 1.72 -27.23
C ILE A 257 3.52 2.11 -26.66
N ILE A 258 3.59 3.24 -25.96
CA ILE A 258 4.83 3.71 -25.33
C ILE A 258 4.89 3.17 -23.91
N LEU A 259 5.87 2.33 -23.60
CA LEU A 259 6.05 1.71 -22.28
C LEU A 259 4.78 1.01 -21.72
N GLY A 260 3.93 0.47 -22.61
CA GLY A 260 2.68 -0.20 -22.22
C GLY A 260 1.46 0.71 -22.10
N TYR A 261 1.56 1.99 -22.48
CA TYR A 261 0.47 2.97 -22.40
C TYR A 261 0.06 3.51 -23.78
N PHE A 262 -1.23 3.76 -23.91
CA PHE A 262 -1.84 4.49 -25.01
C PHE A 262 -1.65 6.00 -24.79
N ASN A 263 -1.03 6.67 -25.75
CA ASN A 263 -0.91 8.12 -25.78
C ASN A 263 -2.10 8.71 -26.55
N GLY A 264 -3.07 9.32 -25.85
CA GLY A 264 -4.23 9.97 -26.49
C GLY A 264 -5.59 9.64 -25.87
N LYS A 265 -6.68 10.06 -26.54
CA LYS A 265 -8.07 9.95 -26.05
C LYS A 265 -8.80 8.67 -26.51
N SER A 266 -8.27 7.94 -27.48
CA SER A 266 -8.87 6.69 -27.97
C SER A 266 -7.86 5.92 -28.81
N ALA A 267 -8.07 4.61 -28.91
CA ALA A 267 -7.29 3.75 -29.79
C ALA A 267 -8.19 2.68 -30.39
N ARG A 268 -7.88 2.25 -31.61
CA ARG A 268 -8.62 1.20 -32.29
C ARG A 268 -7.79 -0.06 -32.34
N CYS A 269 -8.30 -1.15 -31.80
CA CYS A 269 -7.65 -2.46 -31.84
C CYS A 269 -8.48 -3.43 -32.68
N THR A 270 -7.85 -4.34 -33.42
CA THR A 270 -8.52 -5.35 -34.24
C THR A 270 -8.10 -6.73 -33.76
N CYS A 271 -9.06 -7.60 -33.47
CA CYS A 271 -8.84 -9.01 -33.14
C CYS A 271 -9.03 -9.84 -34.41
N SER A 272 -7.96 -10.50 -34.85
CA SER A 272 -7.91 -11.27 -36.09
C SER A 272 -7.48 -12.70 -35.82
N LEU A 273 -7.97 -13.64 -36.64
CA LEU A 273 -7.51 -15.02 -36.58
C LEU A 273 -6.07 -15.11 -37.11
N THR A 274 -5.22 -15.80 -36.36
CA THR A 274 -3.89 -16.26 -36.79
C THR A 274 -3.94 -17.70 -37.29
N SER A 275 -4.98 -18.45 -36.91
CA SER A 275 -5.30 -19.77 -37.44
C SER A 275 -6.81 -19.95 -37.42
N ASP A 276 -7.37 -20.43 -38.53
CA ASP A 276 -8.81 -20.64 -38.69
C ASP A 276 -9.37 -21.75 -37.78
N GLY A 277 -8.52 -22.68 -37.33
CA GLY A 277 -8.96 -23.88 -36.62
C GLY A 277 -9.71 -24.88 -37.52
N TYR A 278 -10.06 -26.02 -36.94
CA TYR A 278 -10.88 -27.04 -37.59
C TYR A 278 -11.79 -27.67 -36.52
N PRO A 279 -13.09 -27.31 -36.46
CA PRO A 279 -13.85 -26.49 -37.40
C PRO A 279 -13.48 -25.00 -37.41
N LYS A 280 -13.73 -24.36 -38.56
CA LYS A 280 -13.45 -22.95 -38.77
C LYS A 280 -14.13 -22.07 -37.72
N GLY A 281 -13.34 -21.24 -37.07
CA GLY A 281 -13.80 -20.32 -36.02
C GLY A 281 -13.90 -18.86 -36.45
N GLN A 282 -14.10 -18.01 -35.45
CA GLN A 282 -14.10 -16.55 -35.57
C GLN A 282 -13.31 -15.91 -34.43
N ALA A 283 -12.69 -14.77 -34.70
CA ALA A 283 -12.03 -13.96 -33.69
C ALA A 283 -13.06 -13.14 -32.90
N GLN A 284 -12.93 -13.11 -31.57
CA GLN A 284 -13.89 -12.45 -30.70
C GLN A 284 -13.23 -11.78 -29.49
N TRP A 285 -13.69 -10.56 -29.19
CA TRP A 285 -13.35 -9.83 -27.97
C TRP A 285 -14.21 -10.22 -26.77
N TYR A 286 -13.56 -10.32 -25.62
CA TYR A 286 -14.17 -10.55 -24.31
C TYR A 286 -13.67 -9.54 -23.27
N ARG A 287 -14.55 -9.12 -22.36
CA ARG A 287 -14.23 -8.38 -21.13
C ARG A 287 -14.61 -9.25 -19.93
N GLY A 288 -13.61 -9.81 -19.25
CA GLY A 288 -13.84 -10.93 -18.34
C GLY A 288 -14.45 -12.12 -19.07
N SER A 289 -15.61 -12.61 -18.62
CA SER A 289 -16.36 -13.69 -19.27
C SER A 289 -17.38 -13.22 -20.32
N GLN A 290 -17.66 -11.91 -20.38
CA GLN A 290 -18.70 -11.35 -21.24
C GLN A 290 -18.18 -11.09 -22.66
N ARG A 291 -18.97 -11.49 -23.66
CA ARG A 291 -18.71 -11.17 -25.07
C ARG A 291 -18.99 -9.69 -25.30
N VAL A 292 -18.06 -8.97 -25.92
CA VAL A 292 -18.30 -7.58 -26.35
C VAL A 292 -19.19 -7.62 -27.61
N PRO A 293 -20.46 -7.16 -27.56
CA PRO A 293 -21.38 -7.22 -28.69
C PRO A 293 -21.19 -6.02 -29.65
N GLY A 294 -21.64 -6.15 -30.90
CA GLY A 294 -21.84 -5.00 -31.80
C GLY A 294 -20.64 -4.54 -32.62
N LEU A 295 -19.55 -5.30 -32.65
CA LEU A 295 -18.33 -4.92 -33.36
C LEU A 295 -18.24 -5.67 -34.70
N SER A 296 -18.77 -5.08 -35.77
CA SER A 296 -18.61 -5.60 -37.13
C SER A 296 -17.11 -5.68 -37.49
N GLY A 297 -16.60 -6.89 -37.76
CA GLY A 297 -15.21 -7.09 -38.24
C GLY A 297 -14.13 -7.23 -37.15
N GLY A 298 -14.49 -7.48 -35.89
CA GLY A 298 -13.48 -7.76 -34.84
C GLY A 298 -12.74 -6.51 -34.34
N VAL A 299 -13.23 -5.31 -34.68
CA VAL A 299 -12.65 -4.02 -34.28
C VAL A 299 -13.18 -3.60 -32.90
N LEU A 300 -12.30 -3.34 -31.95
CA LEU A 300 -12.58 -2.77 -30.63
C LEU A 300 -12.12 -1.30 -30.60
N ASP A 301 -13.09 -0.38 -30.50
CA ASP A 301 -12.80 1.03 -30.21
C ASP A 301 -12.61 1.19 -28.70
N LEU A 302 -11.36 1.40 -28.28
CA LEU A 302 -11.04 1.71 -26.89
C LEU A 302 -11.31 3.19 -26.65
N ILE A 303 -12.27 3.44 -25.76
CA ILE A 303 -12.65 4.79 -25.34
C ILE A 303 -11.93 5.10 -24.03
N PHE A 304 -11.25 6.24 -23.99
CA PHE A 304 -10.64 6.75 -22.77
C PHE A 304 -11.72 7.00 -21.71
N ASP A 305 -11.56 6.31 -20.58
CA ASP A 305 -12.39 6.48 -19.39
C ASP A 305 -11.47 6.82 -18.21
N ARG A 306 -11.68 7.99 -17.61
CA ARG A 306 -10.90 8.47 -16.46
C ARG A 306 -11.19 7.71 -15.19
N SER A 307 -12.40 7.19 -15.04
CA SER A 307 -12.80 6.41 -13.87
C SER A 307 -12.19 5.01 -13.88
N ASN A 308 -11.80 4.54 -15.06
CA ASN A 308 -11.17 3.24 -15.26
C ASN A 308 -10.03 3.32 -16.30
N PRO A 309 -8.86 3.86 -15.89
CA PRO A 309 -7.73 4.09 -16.79
C PRO A 309 -7.05 2.80 -17.25
N GLU A 310 -7.32 1.67 -16.57
CA GLU A 310 -6.87 0.34 -16.92
C GLU A 310 -8.05 -0.55 -17.35
N GLN A 311 -8.13 -0.87 -18.63
CA GLN A 311 -9.19 -1.73 -19.16
C GLN A 311 -8.57 -3.02 -19.72
N VAL A 312 -9.07 -4.17 -19.27
CA VAL A 312 -8.56 -5.47 -19.69
C VAL A 312 -9.54 -6.15 -20.64
N TYR A 313 -9.04 -6.48 -21.83
CA TYR A 313 -9.76 -7.22 -22.86
C TYR A 313 -8.99 -8.47 -23.24
N SER A 314 -9.68 -9.47 -23.76
CA SER A 314 -9.05 -10.65 -24.36
C SER A 314 -9.58 -10.91 -25.76
N CYS A 315 -8.66 -11.15 -26.67
CA CYS A 315 -8.94 -11.61 -28.03
C CYS A 315 -8.77 -13.12 -28.07
N GLN A 316 -9.84 -13.83 -28.44
CA GLN A 316 -9.91 -15.29 -28.45
C GLN A 316 -10.47 -15.80 -29.78
N GLY A 317 -9.98 -16.94 -30.26
CA GLY A 317 -10.62 -17.69 -31.33
C GLY A 317 -11.75 -18.53 -30.76
N VAL A 318 -12.92 -18.50 -31.38
CA VAL A 318 -14.12 -19.23 -30.92
C VAL A 318 -14.66 -20.09 -32.05
N SER A 319 -14.97 -21.35 -31.75
CA SER A 319 -15.57 -22.33 -32.67
C SER A 319 -16.60 -23.19 -31.94
N SER A 320 -17.26 -24.12 -32.66
CA SER A 320 -18.21 -25.07 -32.07
C SER A 320 -17.60 -26.03 -31.06
N ILE A 321 -16.27 -26.20 -31.07
CA ILE A 321 -15.53 -27.09 -30.15
C ILE A 321 -14.97 -26.37 -28.91
N GLY A 322 -15.12 -25.04 -28.82
CA GLY A 322 -14.69 -24.25 -27.66
C GLY A 322 -13.99 -22.94 -28.00
N LYS A 323 -13.25 -22.42 -27.02
CA LYS A 323 -12.49 -21.15 -27.10
C LYS A 323 -11.00 -21.41 -26.91
N SER A 324 -10.17 -20.74 -27.71
CA SER A 324 -8.72 -20.83 -27.61
C SER A 324 -8.15 -20.09 -26.40
N SER A 325 -6.85 -20.30 -26.16
CA SER A 325 -6.08 -19.41 -25.29
C SER A 325 -6.19 -17.96 -25.76
N SER A 326 -6.25 -17.05 -24.78
CA SER A 326 -6.50 -15.63 -25.00
C SER A 326 -5.23 -14.82 -25.19
N SER A 327 -5.22 -13.94 -26.19
CA SER A 327 -4.30 -12.80 -26.25
C SER A 327 -4.88 -11.66 -25.42
N THR A 328 -4.26 -11.33 -24.28
CA THR A 328 -4.75 -10.28 -23.36
C THR A 328 -4.23 -8.91 -23.76
N LEU A 329 -5.14 -7.93 -23.83
CA LEU A 329 -4.88 -6.51 -24.05
C LEU A 329 -5.18 -5.77 -22.75
N THR A 330 -4.15 -5.17 -22.15
CA THR A 330 -4.30 -4.24 -21.03
C THR A 330 -4.19 -2.81 -21.56
N ALA A 331 -5.32 -2.18 -21.82
CA ALA A 331 -5.38 -0.80 -22.27
C ALA A 331 -5.17 0.16 -21.09
N LYS A 332 -3.98 0.78 -21.04
CA LYS A 332 -3.62 1.81 -20.06
C LYS A 332 -3.58 3.17 -20.73
N PHE A 333 -4.43 4.11 -20.31
CA PHE A 333 -4.50 5.44 -20.94
C PHE A 333 -3.79 6.50 -20.11
N ALA A 334 -2.67 7.01 -20.58
CA ALA A 334 -1.96 8.07 -19.88
C ALA A 334 -2.62 9.43 -20.11
N PHE A 335 -2.79 10.21 -19.04
CA PHE A 335 -3.34 11.56 -19.11
C PHE A 335 -2.75 12.46 -18.03
N PHE A 336 -2.80 13.76 -18.28
CA PHE A 336 -2.50 14.82 -17.32
C PHE A 336 -3.33 16.05 -17.70
N GLU A 337 -4.30 16.41 -16.85
CA GLU A 337 -5.15 17.60 -16.98
C GLU A 337 -4.39 18.86 -16.58
N GLN A 338 -4.68 19.99 -17.24
CA GLN A 338 -4.04 21.29 -16.95
C GLN A 338 -4.52 21.88 -15.62
N ASP A 339 -3.65 22.67 -14.98
CA ASP A 339 -3.91 23.46 -13.77
C ASP A 339 -4.36 22.63 -12.55
N THR A 340 -3.83 21.42 -12.40
CA THR A 340 -4.22 20.50 -11.31
C THR A 340 -3.16 20.33 -10.23
N VAL A 341 -1.95 20.84 -10.46
CA VAL A 341 -0.86 20.79 -9.48
C VAL A 341 -1.09 21.85 -8.41
N THR A 342 -1.11 21.41 -7.15
CA THR A 342 -1.17 22.30 -5.99
C THR A 342 0.10 22.17 -5.17
N ILE A 343 0.41 23.25 -4.46
CA ILE A 343 1.55 23.32 -3.54
C ILE A 343 0.99 23.83 -2.21
N GLU A 344 1.25 23.08 -1.15
CA GLU A 344 0.75 23.32 0.19
C GLU A 344 1.91 23.40 1.17
N SER A 345 1.84 24.37 2.07
CA SER A 345 2.74 24.50 3.21
C SER A 345 1.88 24.70 4.44
N SER A 346 2.24 24.08 5.56
CA SER A 346 1.54 24.29 6.83
C SER A 346 1.64 25.74 7.30
N THR A 347 2.71 26.44 6.91
CA THR A 347 2.89 27.88 7.17
C THR A 347 3.65 28.56 6.01
N PRO A 348 3.30 29.80 5.63
CA PRO A 348 4.05 30.57 4.64
C PRO A 348 5.33 31.21 5.23
N THR A 349 5.51 31.15 6.55
CA THR A 349 6.57 31.82 7.30
C THR A 349 7.27 30.85 8.25
N ILE A 350 8.59 30.80 8.19
CA ILE A 350 9.44 29.89 8.99
C ILE A 350 10.38 30.73 9.87
N ASP A 351 10.33 30.52 11.19
CA ASP A 351 11.12 31.28 12.17
C ASP A 351 12.37 30.51 12.63
N LEU A 352 13.54 31.12 12.42
CA LEU A 352 14.85 30.50 12.64
C LEU A 352 15.45 30.92 14.00
N CYS A 353 14.90 30.39 15.09
CA CYS A 353 15.15 30.89 16.45
C CYS A 353 16.44 30.42 17.15
N SER A 354 17.07 29.33 16.71
CA SER A 354 18.30 28.81 17.34
C SER A 354 19.17 28.08 16.33
N GLU A 355 20.47 27.92 16.64
CA GLU A 355 21.36 27.10 15.81
C GLU A 355 20.95 25.62 15.78
N THR A 356 20.24 25.15 16.81
CA THR A 356 19.69 23.79 16.91
C THR A 356 18.37 23.60 16.16
N ASN A 357 17.60 24.66 15.90
CA ASN A 357 16.37 24.59 15.10
C ASN A 357 16.64 24.51 13.60
N TYR A 358 17.87 24.80 13.15
CA TYR A 358 18.27 24.61 11.74
C TYR A 358 18.20 23.14 11.30
N THR A 359 18.25 22.18 12.23
CA THR A 359 18.34 20.76 11.90
C THR A 359 17.08 19.95 12.20
N ASN A 360 16.15 20.43 13.04
CA ASN A 360 15.15 19.54 13.64
C ASN A 360 13.67 19.81 13.28
N ASN A 361 13.31 20.96 12.71
CA ASN A 361 11.92 21.26 12.32
C ASN A 361 11.84 21.84 10.90
N GLN A 362 12.23 21.05 9.90
CA GLN A 362 12.03 21.44 8.51
C GLN A 362 10.54 21.30 8.15
N ILE A 363 9.84 22.42 8.00
CA ILE A 363 8.44 22.43 7.54
C ILE A 363 8.43 21.91 6.10
N PRO A 364 7.76 20.76 5.82
CA PRO A 364 7.69 20.22 4.49
C PRO A 364 6.80 21.09 3.62
N ILE A 365 7.30 21.42 2.43
CA ILE A 365 6.48 21.97 1.35
C ILE A 365 6.00 20.78 0.53
N THR A 366 4.71 20.53 0.56
CA THR A 366 4.08 19.41 -0.13
C THR A 366 3.58 19.87 -1.49
N CYS A 367 4.03 19.22 -2.55
CA CYS A 367 3.46 19.38 -3.88
C CYS A 367 2.60 18.17 -4.20
N GLN A 368 1.37 18.40 -4.67
CA GLN A 368 0.42 17.33 -4.90
C GLN A 368 -0.41 17.51 -6.16
N VAL A 369 -0.89 16.37 -6.68
CA VAL A 369 -1.81 16.32 -7.82
C VAL A 369 -2.84 15.21 -7.60
N PRO A 370 -4.14 15.47 -7.79
CA PRO A 370 -5.17 14.46 -7.61
C PRO A 370 -5.00 13.28 -8.59
N LYS A 371 -5.17 12.05 -8.11
CA LYS A 371 -5.02 10.84 -8.94
C LYS A 371 -6.02 10.76 -10.10
N ASN A 372 -7.21 11.34 -9.95
CA ASN A 372 -8.20 11.39 -11.04
C ASN A 372 -7.87 12.45 -12.12
N LYS A 373 -6.77 13.20 -11.95
CA LYS A 373 -6.29 14.23 -12.89
C LYS A 373 -5.00 13.84 -13.61
N ILE A 374 -4.33 12.79 -13.17
CA ILE A 374 -3.08 12.31 -13.76
C ILE A 374 -2.93 10.79 -13.64
N TYR A 375 -2.47 10.16 -14.71
CA TYR A 375 -2.13 8.74 -14.73
C TYR A 375 -1.10 8.47 -15.84
N PRO A 376 -0.11 7.59 -15.65
CA PRO A 376 0.27 6.92 -14.40
C PRO A 376 0.95 7.89 -13.41
N ALA A 377 1.53 7.35 -12.32
CA ALA A 377 2.22 8.13 -11.31
C ALA A 377 3.24 9.12 -11.91
N PRO A 378 3.17 10.42 -11.56
CA PRO A 378 4.11 11.42 -12.04
C PRO A 378 5.45 11.39 -11.30
N ILE A 379 6.41 12.12 -11.86
CA ILE A 379 7.62 12.54 -11.14
C ILE A 379 7.52 14.00 -10.74
N PHE A 380 8.10 14.31 -9.59
CA PHE A 380 8.15 15.62 -8.97
C PHE A 380 9.60 16.09 -8.89
N SER A 381 9.82 17.37 -9.10
CA SER A 381 11.09 18.04 -8.84
C SER A 381 10.83 19.44 -8.31
N PHE A 382 11.73 19.96 -7.47
CA PHE A 382 11.62 21.26 -6.83
C PHE A 382 12.78 22.17 -7.19
N SER A 383 12.48 23.46 -7.29
CA SER A 383 13.44 24.54 -7.49
C SER A 383 13.20 25.62 -6.43
N GLN A 384 14.27 26.18 -5.88
CA GLN A 384 14.24 27.34 -5.00
C GLN A 384 14.87 28.51 -5.76
N GLU A 385 14.19 29.65 -5.85
CA GLU A 385 14.68 30.88 -6.54
C GLU A 385 15.04 30.69 -8.02
N GLY A 386 14.39 29.74 -8.71
CA GLY A 386 14.71 29.45 -10.11
C GLY A 386 16.08 28.78 -10.31
N VAL A 387 16.72 28.32 -9.23
CA VAL A 387 17.90 27.44 -9.29
C VAL A 387 17.52 26.12 -9.98
N LYS A 388 18.52 25.40 -10.51
CA LYS A 388 18.30 24.09 -11.14
C LYS A 388 17.43 23.18 -10.26
N PHE A 389 16.41 22.60 -10.87
CA PHE A 389 15.55 21.62 -10.23
C PHE A 389 16.37 20.46 -9.65
N ASP A 390 15.95 19.98 -8.48
CA ASP A 390 16.51 18.77 -7.89
C ASP A 390 16.24 17.52 -8.78
N LEU A 391 16.83 16.40 -8.38
CA LEU A 391 16.62 15.14 -9.10
C LEU A 391 15.15 14.73 -9.04
N PRO A 392 14.51 14.45 -10.19
CA PRO A 392 13.11 14.06 -10.20
C PRO A 392 12.87 12.76 -9.43
N ARG A 393 11.87 12.76 -8.56
CA ARG A 393 11.48 11.61 -7.73
C ARG A 393 10.05 11.21 -8.00
N GLU A 394 9.75 9.92 -7.91
CA GLU A 394 8.36 9.45 -7.96
C GLU A 394 7.61 9.92 -6.72
N GLY A 395 6.38 10.38 -6.92
CA GLY A 395 5.55 10.80 -5.79
C GLY A 395 5.15 9.60 -4.94
N TYR A 396 5.11 9.79 -3.63
CA TYR A 396 4.51 8.80 -2.75
C TYR A 396 2.99 8.76 -2.97
N ASP A 397 2.46 7.54 -2.86
CA ASP A 397 1.07 7.21 -3.14
C ASP A 397 0.24 7.44 -1.87
N ASP A 398 -0.60 8.48 -1.87
CA ASP A 398 -1.66 8.66 -0.89
C ASP A 398 -3.02 8.27 -1.50
N THR A 399 -4.03 8.01 -0.66
CA THR A 399 -5.36 7.56 -1.07
C THR A 399 -5.98 8.38 -2.21
N MET A 400 -5.80 9.70 -2.22
CA MET A 400 -6.41 10.60 -3.23
C MET A 400 -5.41 11.34 -4.13
N PHE A 401 -4.14 11.45 -3.72
CA PHE A 401 -3.14 12.30 -4.38
C PHE A 401 -1.84 11.53 -4.65
N TYR A 402 -1.16 11.93 -5.72
CA TYR A 402 0.29 11.74 -5.81
C TYR A 402 0.95 12.99 -5.24
N GLN A 403 1.94 12.82 -4.37
CA GLN A 403 2.59 13.95 -3.73
C GLN A 403 4.09 13.73 -3.49
N ASN A 404 4.82 14.84 -3.36
CA ASN A 404 6.21 14.84 -2.92
C ASN A 404 6.49 15.99 -1.94
N GLN A 405 7.48 15.84 -1.06
CA GLN A 405 7.88 16.87 -0.09
C GLN A 405 9.25 17.44 -0.44
N PHE A 406 9.36 18.75 -0.26
CA PHE A 406 10.62 19.46 -0.28
C PHE A 406 10.88 20.11 1.07
N TYR A 407 12.10 19.90 1.56
CA TYR A 407 12.56 20.51 2.80
C TYR A 407 13.55 21.62 2.44
N PRO A 408 13.12 22.89 2.52
CA PRO A 408 13.99 23.99 2.17
C PRO A 408 15.18 24.06 3.13
N SER A 409 16.37 24.33 2.56
CA SER A 409 17.60 24.46 3.35
C SER A 409 17.63 25.84 4.03
N PRO A 410 17.84 25.93 5.36
CA PRO A 410 17.75 27.17 6.12
C PRO A 410 18.97 28.10 5.97
N GLY A 411 19.80 27.89 4.95
CA GLY A 411 21.06 28.61 4.76
C GLY A 411 20.92 30.11 4.49
N ILE A 412 19.70 30.63 4.31
CA ILE A 412 19.49 32.02 3.88
C ILE A 412 18.18 32.58 4.45
N SER A 413 18.20 33.85 4.89
CA SER A 413 17.05 34.61 5.39
C SER A 413 16.47 35.51 4.31
N GLY A 414 15.13 35.57 4.15
CA GLY A 414 14.48 36.28 3.04
C GLY A 414 13.17 35.62 2.60
N VAL A 415 12.56 36.14 1.53
CA VAL A 415 11.41 35.51 0.86
C VAL A 415 11.92 34.72 -0.35
N TYR A 416 11.57 33.44 -0.42
CA TYR A 416 12.00 32.52 -1.47
C TYR A 416 10.81 31.96 -2.24
N GLN A 417 10.92 31.92 -3.57
CA GLN A 417 10.00 31.21 -4.45
C GLN A 417 10.40 29.74 -4.52
N VAL A 418 9.55 28.88 -3.96
CA VAL A 418 9.67 27.43 -4.12
C VAL A 418 8.74 27.02 -5.25
N THR A 419 9.31 26.48 -6.33
CA THR A 419 8.57 26.00 -7.50
C THR A 419 8.61 24.49 -7.55
N CYS A 420 7.44 23.87 -7.53
CA CYS A 420 7.28 22.46 -7.83
C CYS A 420 7.02 22.28 -9.32
N ARG A 421 7.68 21.29 -9.93
CA ARG A 421 7.44 20.80 -11.29
C ARG A 421 6.97 19.35 -11.23
N VAL A 422 5.86 19.07 -11.90
CA VAL A 422 5.26 17.74 -12.04
C VAL A 422 5.29 17.34 -13.50
N ILE A 423 5.84 16.15 -13.80
CA ILE A 423 5.98 15.64 -15.16
C ILE A 423 5.32 14.27 -15.26
N ASN A 424 4.46 14.11 -16.27
CA ASN A 424 3.97 12.80 -16.67
C ASN A 424 4.87 12.26 -17.80
N LYS A 425 5.74 11.29 -17.47
CA LYS A 425 6.75 10.73 -18.41
C LYS A 425 6.14 10.16 -19.69
N ILE A 426 4.90 9.68 -19.64
CA ILE A 426 4.25 9.03 -20.78
C ILE A 426 3.66 10.05 -21.76
N THR A 427 2.93 11.04 -21.24
CA THR A 427 2.32 12.09 -22.08
C THR A 427 3.31 13.18 -22.47
N GLY A 428 4.46 13.27 -21.78
CA GLY A 428 5.43 14.35 -21.94
C GLY A 428 4.96 15.71 -21.41
N LYS A 429 3.77 15.78 -20.79
CA LYS A 429 3.22 17.01 -20.23
C LYS A 429 3.87 17.36 -18.90
N THR A 430 4.12 18.65 -18.72
CA THR A 430 4.74 19.23 -17.53
C THR A 430 3.89 20.38 -17.01
N GLN A 431 3.76 20.49 -15.69
CA GLN A 431 3.17 21.64 -15.01
C GLN A 431 4.05 22.10 -13.87
N GLU A 432 4.02 23.41 -13.62
CA GLU A 432 4.80 24.04 -12.57
C GLU A 432 3.89 24.90 -11.70
N ARG A 433 4.14 24.89 -10.38
CA ARG A 433 3.44 25.73 -9.43
C ARG A 433 4.39 26.24 -8.36
N GLY A 434 4.41 27.56 -8.18
CA GLY A 434 5.25 28.25 -7.20
C GLY A 434 4.47 28.75 -5.99
N THR A 435 5.11 28.80 -4.84
CA THR A 435 4.63 29.49 -3.63
C THR A 435 5.76 30.25 -2.94
N PRO A 436 5.53 31.48 -2.46
CA PRO A 436 6.50 32.22 -1.67
C PRO A 436 6.59 31.67 -0.24
N ILE A 437 7.80 31.49 0.27
CA ILE A 437 8.08 31.08 1.65
C ILE A 437 9.05 32.09 2.27
N SER A 438 8.70 32.64 3.44
CA SER A 438 9.51 33.63 4.14
C SER A 438 10.28 33.01 5.30
N PHE A 439 11.61 33.05 5.24
CA PHE A 439 12.51 32.65 6.34
C PHE A 439 12.88 33.87 7.17
N ARG A 440 12.38 33.92 8.40
CA ARG A 440 12.63 35.01 9.33
C ARG A 440 13.70 34.59 10.32
N LYS A 441 14.77 35.39 10.44
CA LYS A 441 15.91 35.12 11.31
C LYS A 441 16.08 36.26 12.30
N PRO A 442 16.10 36.00 13.62
CA PRO A 442 16.33 37.04 14.61
C PRO A 442 17.78 37.55 14.53
N PRO A 443 18.03 38.79 15.00
CA PRO A 443 19.38 39.31 15.14
C PRO A 443 20.25 38.44 16.07
N LEU A 444 21.53 38.27 15.71
CA LEU A 444 22.43 37.36 16.43
C LEU A 444 23.04 37.98 17.69
N LEU A 445 23.37 39.27 17.67
CA LEU A 445 24.04 39.94 18.79
C LEU A 445 23.04 40.78 19.62
N PRO A 446 23.31 41.01 20.92
CA PRO A 446 22.56 41.98 21.72
C PRO A 446 22.56 43.38 21.07
N PRO A 447 21.59 44.26 21.40
CA PRO A 447 21.51 45.58 20.79
C PRO A 447 22.69 46.45 21.23
N LYS A 448 23.04 47.50 20.49
CA LYS A 448 24.17 48.38 20.81
C LYS A 448 23.68 49.68 21.41
N ILE A 449 24.25 50.11 22.53
CA ILE A 449 24.10 51.46 23.05
C ILE A 449 25.26 52.30 22.53
N THR A 450 24.97 53.50 22.01
CA THR A 450 26.00 54.47 21.59
C THR A 450 25.79 55.80 22.29
N ILE A 451 26.84 56.29 22.97
CA ILE A 451 26.86 57.56 23.69
C ILE A 451 28.24 58.19 23.46
N GLU A 452 28.29 59.46 23.04
CA GLU A 452 29.56 60.16 22.71
C GLU A 452 30.45 59.45 21.67
N GLY A 453 29.86 58.59 20.83
CA GLY A 453 30.60 57.77 19.87
C GLY A 453 31.15 56.46 20.45
N GLU A 454 31.13 56.27 21.77
CA GLU A 454 31.46 55.01 22.43
C GLU A 454 30.31 54.03 22.31
N THR A 455 30.63 52.77 22.01
CA THR A 455 29.64 51.71 21.77
C THR A 455 29.73 50.60 22.79
N TYR A 456 28.60 50.24 23.38
CA TYR A 456 28.47 49.19 24.38
C TYR A 456 27.52 48.10 23.88
N GLN A 457 27.82 46.84 24.18
CA GLN A 457 27.03 45.69 23.74
C GLN A 457 27.07 44.57 24.79
N GLY A 458 25.91 43.98 25.07
CA GLY A 458 25.72 42.94 26.07
C GLY A 458 25.65 43.47 27.50
N VAL A 459 25.45 42.55 28.43
CA VAL A 459 25.43 42.82 29.87
C VAL A 459 26.83 42.59 30.41
N ASN A 460 27.53 43.67 30.77
CA ASN A 460 28.88 43.61 31.35
C ASN A 460 29.01 44.67 32.43
N ALA A 461 29.52 44.28 33.61
CA ALA A 461 29.72 45.19 34.74
C ALA A 461 30.74 46.31 34.46
N LEU A 462 31.60 46.13 33.43
CA LEU A 462 32.54 47.15 32.96
C LEU A 462 31.92 48.16 31.98
N ASN A 463 30.69 47.94 31.51
CA ASN A 463 29.99 48.89 30.67
C ASN A 463 29.61 50.09 31.55
N ARG A 464 30.51 51.07 31.59
CA ARG A 464 30.32 52.33 32.31
C ARG A 464 30.72 53.49 31.41
N ILE A 465 29.97 54.57 31.48
CA ILE A 465 30.32 55.85 30.85
C ILE A 465 30.30 56.98 31.86
N THR A 466 31.31 57.84 31.82
CA THR A 466 31.41 59.01 32.70
C THR A 466 30.90 60.24 31.98
N LEU A 467 29.86 60.89 32.53
CA LEU A 467 29.26 62.09 31.98
C LEU A 467 29.20 63.21 33.03
N ALA A 468 29.26 64.47 32.62
CA ALA A 468 29.05 65.60 33.52
C ALA A 468 27.55 65.86 33.72
N ALA A 469 27.13 66.24 34.93
CA ALA A 469 25.77 66.70 35.18
C ALA A 469 25.43 67.90 34.27
N GLY A 470 24.20 67.92 33.73
CA GLY A 470 23.77 68.91 32.73
C GLY A 470 24.21 68.60 31.29
N TYR A 471 24.87 67.46 31.03
CA TYR A 471 25.27 67.06 29.68
C TYR A 471 24.05 66.80 28.76
N THR A 472 24.01 67.51 27.65
CA THR A 472 23.00 67.37 26.59
C THR A 472 23.55 66.56 25.42
N GLY A 473 22.74 65.66 24.88
CA GLY A 473 23.09 64.88 23.70
C GLY A 473 22.24 63.63 23.51
N ASP A 474 22.44 63.00 22.35
CA ASP A 474 21.69 61.81 21.95
C ASP A 474 22.38 60.53 22.41
N ARG A 475 21.55 59.56 22.81
CA ARG A 475 21.91 58.18 23.13
C ARG A 475 21.11 57.29 22.21
N THR A 476 21.76 56.42 21.45
CA THR A 476 21.05 55.53 20.53
C THR A 476 21.17 54.09 20.99
N CYS A 477 20.04 53.41 21.08
CA CYS A 477 19.94 51.96 21.16
C CYS A 477 19.65 51.42 19.77
N ARG A 478 20.49 50.53 19.23
CA ARG A 478 20.36 49.99 17.89
C ARG A 478 20.45 48.47 17.86
N VAL A 479 19.44 47.82 17.31
CA VAL A 479 19.47 46.40 16.98
C VAL A 479 20.07 46.23 15.57
N GLU A 480 21.13 45.43 15.44
CA GLU A 480 21.79 45.18 14.14
C GLU A 480 21.56 43.75 13.64
N GLY A 481 21.22 43.62 12.36
CA GLY A 481 20.92 42.34 11.73
C GLY A 481 19.47 41.88 11.89
N GLY A 482 19.23 40.62 11.51
CA GLY A 482 17.89 40.03 11.47
C GLY A 482 17.14 40.29 10.16
N TYR A 483 16.21 39.39 9.83
CA TYR A 483 15.23 39.57 8.76
C TYR A 483 13.84 39.11 9.24
N PRO A 484 12.80 39.98 9.17
CA PRO A 484 12.90 41.42 8.91
C PRO A 484 13.71 42.15 10.01
N LYS A 485 13.87 43.47 9.91
CA LYS A 485 14.48 44.24 11.01
C LYS A 485 13.64 44.11 12.29
N ALA A 486 14.25 44.34 13.44
CA ALA A 486 13.53 44.46 14.70
C ALA A 486 12.39 45.48 14.57
N HIS A 487 11.22 45.14 15.11
CA HIS A 487 10.02 45.95 14.94
C HIS A 487 9.81 46.94 16.11
N THR A 488 10.47 46.68 17.24
CA THR A 488 10.49 47.62 18.37
C THR A 488 11.88 47.62 18.99
N THR A 489 12.39 48.79 19.34
CA THR A 489 13.62 48.97 20.12
C THR A 489 13.34 49.94 21.26
N GLN A 490 13.91 49.70 22.45
CA GLN A 490 13.69 50.53 23.62
C GLN A 490 15.00 50.83 24.33
N LEU A 491 15.20 52.09 24.72
CA LEU A 491 16.29 52.56 25.56
C LEU A 491 15.72 53.21 26.81
N THR A 492 16.06 52.67 27.98
CA THR A 492 15.61 53.18 29.27
C THR A 492 16.82 53.50 30.14
N CYS A 493 16.92 54.72 30.68
CA CYS A 493 17.94 55.15 31.63
C CYS A 493 17.24 55.70 32.88
N GLY A 494 17.15 54.90 33.94
CA GLY A 494 16.37 55.28 35.13
C GLY A 494 14.88 55.43 34.79
N SER A 495 14.31 56.62 34.99
CA SER A 495 12.93 56.95 34.61
C SER A 495 12.75 57.37 33.15
N LEU A 496 13.84 57.68 32.45
CA LEU A 496 13.79 58.16 31.08
C LEU A 496 13.69 56.97 30.13
N THR A 497 12.73 56.99 29.21
CA THR A 497 12.53 55.90 28.24
C THR A 497 12.25 56.47 26.86
N ALA A 498 12.94 55.92 25.85
CA ALA A 498 12.67 56.14 24.44
C ALA A 498 12.33 54.82 23.77
N THR A 499 11.30 54.82 22.94
CA THR A 499 10.89 53.65 22.14
C THR A 499 10.91 54.03 20.67
N GLY A 500 11.60 53.24 19.86
CA GLY A 500 11.61 53.35 18.41
C GLY A 500 10.79 52.24 17.77
N GLY A 501 9.96 52.59 16.79
CA GLY A 501 9.12 51.64 16.04
C GLY A 501 9.85 50.76 15.01
N GLU A 502 11.19 50.72 15.06
CA GLU A 502 12.04 49.88 14.22
C GLU A 502 13.26 49.40 15.04
N ASN A 503 14.42 49.29 14.41
CA ASN A 503 15.65 48.78 15.00
C ASN A 503 16.51 49.86 15.70
N VAL A 504 16.00 51.09 15.85
CA VAL A 504 16.72 52.20 16.52
C VAL A 504 15.77 52.95 17.44
N ALA A 505 16.19 53.18 18.69
CA ALA A 505 15.57 54.11 19.63
C ALA A 505 16.58 55.17 20.06
N THR A 506 16.19 56.45 20.03
CA THR A 506 17.05 57.57 20.42
C THR A 506 16.46 58.26 21.65
N LEU A 507 17.27 58.37 22.70
CA LEU A 507 16.95 59.11 23.92
C LEU A 507 17.83 60.36 23.98
N THR A 508 17.22 61.53 24.13
CA THR A 508 17.93 62.81 24.28
C THR A 508 17.75 63.32 25.70
N PHE A 509 18.83 63.57 26.42
CA PHE A 509 18.74 64.27 27.72
C PHE A 509 18.44 65.74 27.48
N GLN A 510 17.30 66.21 28.00
CA GLN A 510 16.99 67.65 28.06
C GLN A 510 17.66 68.29 29.28
N ASP A 511 17.75 69.63 29.28
CA ASP A 511 18.42 70.40 30.33
C ASP A 511 17.96 69.96 31.74
N ASP A 512 18.93 69.75 32.64
CA ASP A 512 18.80 69.27 34.02
C ASP A 512 18.28 67.83 34.24
N GLN A 513 17.96 67.07 33.18
CA GLN A 513 17.55 65.67 33.34
C GLN A 513 18.70 64.79 33.85
N LEU A 514 19.92 64.98 33.31
CA LEU A 514 21.11 64.29 33.80
C LEU A 514 21.68 65.01 35.02
N ASN A 515 21.26 64.60 36.21
CA ASN A 515 21.66 65.18 37.49
C ASN A 515 22.40 64.17 38.39
N LYS A 516 22.79 64.62 39.58
CA LYS A 516 23.53 63.80 40.56
C LYS A 516 22.80 62.51 40.96
N ASP A 517 21.47 62.48 40.93
CA ASP A 517 20.67 61.32 41.35
C ASP A 517 20.67 60.23 40.28
N MET A 518 21.10 60.55 39.05
CA MET A 518 21.34 59.57 37.99
C MET A 518 22.71 58.87 38.11
N ASP A 519 23.56 59.27 39.06
CA ASP A 519 24.84 58.60 39.31
C ASP A 519 24.61 57.14 39.76
N GLY A 520 25.20 56.19 39.05
CA GLY A 520 24.99 54.76 39.25
C GLY A 520 23.73 54.19 38.59
N THR A 521 22.94 55.00 37.88
CA THR A 521 21.76 54.53 37.14
C THR A 521 22.16 53.64 35.97
N GLU A 522 21.42 52.55 35.77
CA GLU A 522 21.61 51.66 34.62
C GLU A 522 20.75 52.10 33.43
N CYS A 523 21.38 52.23 32.27
CA CYS A 523 20.75 52.33 30.97
C CYS A 523 20.61 50.94 30.36
N LYS A 524 19.37 50.55 30.06
CA LYS A 524 18.99 49.28 29.47
C LYS A 524 18.46 49.47 28.06
N CYS A 525 19.03 48.71 27.12
CA CYS A 525 18.67 48.70 25.71
C CYS A 525 18.15 47.32 25.33
N THR A 526 16.92 47.26 24.85
CA THR A 526 16.21 46.03 24.46
C THR A 526 15.63 46.16 23.07
N GLY A 527 15.37 45.03 22.42
CA GLY A 527 14.68 45.00 21.13
C GLY A 527 13.70 43.84 21.07
N GLN A 528 12.71 43.96 20.18
CA GLN A 528 11.74 42.93 19.87
C GLN A 528 11.78 42.62 18.38
N HIS A 529 11.74 41.34 18.06
CA HIS A 529 11.73 40.83 16.69
C HIS A 529 10.46 40.01 16.46
N VAL A 530 9.96 39.97 15.22
CA VAL A 530 8.70 39.29 14.87
C VAL A 530 8.71 37.77 15.13
N THR A 531 9.89 37.19 15.36
CA THR A 531 10.04 35.77 15.72
C THR A 531 9.91 35.53 17.22
N ASP A 532 9.82 36.57 18.06
CA ASP A 532 9.88 36.56 19.53
C ASP A 532 11.16 36.00 20.18
N CYS A 533 12.03 35.37 19.41
CA CYS A 533 13.28 34.76 19.86
C CYS A 533 14.44 35.74 20.13
N TYR A 534 14.21 37.06 20.03
CA TYR A 534 15.21 38.09 20.32
C TYR A 534 15.01 38.74 21.70
N ASN A 535 13.86 38.51 22.34
CA ASN A 535 13.39 39.29 23.48
C ASN A 535 14.25 39.16 24.76
N GLU A 536 15.12 38.15 24.82
CA GLU A 536 16.02 37.88 25.96
C GLU A 536 17.37 38.62 25.88
N LYS A 537 17.65 39.29 24.76
CA LYS A 537 18.94 39.97 24.54
C LYS A 537 18.84 41.45 24.90
N GLU A 538 19.74 41.87 25.79
CA GLU A 538 19.81 43.24 26.24
C GLU A 538 21.25 43.72 26.38
N THR A 539 21.39 45.05 26.40
CA THR A 539 22.64 45.72 26.73
C THR A 539 22.40 46.64 27.89
N SER A 540 23.27 46.51 28.90
CA SER A 540 23.29 47.33 30.10
C SER A 540 24.51 48.23 30.11
N LEU A 541 24.33 49.47 30.53
CA LEU A 541 25.35 50.50 30.65
C LEU A 541 25.12 51.34 31.91
N THR A 542 26.05 51.35 32.85
CA THR A 542 25.95 52.16 34.07
C THR A 542 26.45 53.58 33.83
N LEU A 543 25.67 54.57 34.25
CA LEU A 543 26.06 55.97 34.23
C LEU A 543 26.92 56.32 35.44
N ASP A 544 28.06 56.97 35.22
CA ASP A 544 28.90 57.58 36.26
C ASP A 544 28.80 59.10 36.10
N VAL A 545 27.94 59.73 36.90
CA VAL A 545 27.61 61.14 36.73
C VAL A 545 28.49 61.97 37.64
N THR A 546 29.28 62.85 37.04
CA THR A 546 30.18 63.75 37.77
C THR A 546 29.53 65.11 38.00
N TYR A 547 29.66 65.65 39.20
CA TYR A 547 29.02 66.89 39.64
C TYR A 547 29.87 67.63 40.67
N ALA A 548 29.66 68.95 40.77
CA ALA A 548 30.34 69.81 41.74
C ALA A 548 29.92 69.48 43.18
N PRO A 549 30.76 69.74 44.19
CA PRO A 549 30.51 69.28 45.55
C PRO A 549 29.29 69.98 46.17
N LEU A 550 28.37 69.23 46.78
CA LEU A 550 27.30 69.76 47.61
C LEU A 550 27.75 69.71 49.06
N ILE A 551 27.86 70.87 49.70
CA ILE A 551 28.39 71.01 51.05
C ILE A 551 27.23 71.15 52.04
N THR A 552 27.44 70.67 53.26
CA THR A 552 26.67 70.97 54.45
C THR A 552 27.64 71.37 55.55
N PHE A 553 27.42 72.53 56.15
CA PHE A 553 28.29 73.06 57.19
C PHE A 553 27.47 73.31 58.46
N THR A 554 27.89 72.72 59.57
CA THR A 554 27.20 72.74 60.87
C THR A 554 28.18 72.88 62.02
N HIS A 555 27.65 73.20 63.21
CA HIS A 555 28.39 73.20 64.46
C HIS A 555 27.59 72.47 65.55
N ASP A 556 28.23 72.16 66.68
CA ASP A 556 27.71 71.33 67.78
C ASP A 556 26.79 72.07 68.77
N SER A 557 26.67 73.39 68.64
CA SER A 557 25.73 74.22 69.42
C SER A 557 24.41 74.46 68.70
N ALA A 558 23.34 74.63 69.48
CA ALA A 558 22.01 74.97 68.98
C ALA A 558 21.90 76.43 68.49
N SER A 559 22.83 77.32 68.87
CA SER A 559 22.91 78.69 68.38
C SER A 559 24.33 79.01 67.90
N PRO A 560 24.50 80.00 66.99
CA PRO A 560 25.81 80.50 66.58
C PRO A 560 26.44 81.47 67.61
N GLU A 561 25.84 81.61 68.79
CA GLU A 561 26.30 82.48 69.87
C GLU A 561 26.96 81.64 70.95
N PHE A 562 28.21 81.97 71.25
CA PHE A 562 29.06 81.23 72.18
C PHE A 562 29.54 82.19 73.28
N ASN A 563 29.81 81.65 74.46
CA ASN A 563 30.49 82.40 75.50
C ASN A 563 32.00 82.36 75.28
N GLU A 564 32.69 83.38 75.81
CA GLU A 564 34.15 83.32 75.93
C GLU A 564 34.58 82.01 76.60
N ARG A 565 35.61 81.35 76.03
CA ARG A 565 36.15 80.03 76.39
C ARG A 565 35.35 78.80 75.96
N ASP A 566 34.21 78.92 75.28
CA ASP A 566 33.57 77.77 74.63
C ASP A 566 34.49 77.20 73.53
N THR A 567 34.36 75.90 73.22
CA THR A 567 35.19 75.21 72.22
C THR A 567 34.30 74.51 71.19
N PRO A 568 33.65 75.26 70.27
CA PRO A 568 32.76 74.65 69.29
C PRO A 568 33.50 73.72 68.34
N THR A 569 32.82 72.64 67.96
CA THR A 569 33.24 71.77 66.87
C THR A 569 32.47 72.10 65.61
N PHE A 570 33.21 72.52 64.59
CA PHE A 570 32.73 72.70 63.24
C PHE A 570 32.77 71.38 62.48
N THR A 571 31.65 71.00 61.87
CA THR A 571 31.54 69.82 61.00
C THR A 571 31.11 70.27 59.62
N CYS A 572 31.96 70.02 58.64
CA CYS A 572 31.66 70.26 57.24
C CYS A 572 31.66 68.94 56.48
N THR A 573 30.57 68.61 55.81
CA THR A 573 30.41 67.43 54.98
C THR A 573 30.19 67.84 53.53
N ALA A 574 30.82 67.15 52.59
CA ALA A 574 30.63 67.40 51.16
C ALA A 574 30.39 66.11 50.38
N GLN A 575 29.38 66.12 49.52
CA GLN A 575 29.11 65.05 48.55
C GLN A 575 29.49 65.53 47.15
N GLY A 576 30.39 64.84 46.47
CA GLY A 576 30.83 65.18 45.12
C GLY A 576 31.37 63.97 44.36
N ASN A 577 31.15 63.95 43.04
CA ASN A 577 31.77 62.98 42.15
C ASN A 577 32.58 63.72 41.07
N PRO A 578 33.92 63.64 41.07
CA PRO A 578 34.79 62.86 41.95
C PRO A 578 34.85 63.37 43.40
N PRO A 579 35.43 62.59 44.32
CA PRO A 579 35.65 62.97 45.72
C PRO A 579 36.17 64.40 45.88
N PRO A 580 35.50 65.27 46.67
CA PRO A 580 35.93 66.64 46.88
C PRO A 580 36.98 66.78 47.98
N ASN A 581 37.87 67.77 47.82
CA ASN A 581 38.72 68.25 48.90
C ASN A 581 37.98 69.32 49.69
N LEU A 582 38.05 69.24 51.02
CA LEU A 582 37.42 70.22 51.91
C LEU A 582 38.47 71.08 52.61
N THR A 583 38.18 72.38 52.72
CA THR A 583 39.02 73.35 53.43
C THR A 583 38.14 74.27 54.28
N LEU A 584 38.47 74.40 55.56
CA LEU A 584 37.84 75.32 56.49
C LEU A 584 38.75 76.54 56.69
N THR A 585 38.21 77.73 56.45
CA THR A 585 38.93 78.99 56.63
C THR A 585 38.12 80.00 57.43
N ARG A 586 38.81 80.94 58.06
CA ARG A 586 38.21 82.11 58.69
C ARG A 586 38.22 83.27 57.70
N LYS A 587 37.05 83.83 57.36
CA LYS A 587 36.86 84.77 56.25
C LYS A 587 37.67 86.06 56.39
N ARG A 588 37.60 86.72 57.55
CA ARG A 588 38.29 88.01 57.78
C ARG A 588 39.81 87.94 57.63
N THR A 589 40.42 86.83 58.05
CA THR A 589 41.88 86.68 58.10
C THR A 589 42.42 85.77 57.00
N ASN A 590 41.55 85.12 56.23
CA ASN A 590 41.89 83.97 55.36
C ASN A 590 42.72 82.91 56.09
N LYS A 591 42.58 82.80 57.42
CA LYS A 591 43.33 81.82 58.21
C LYS A 591 42.80 80.43 57.87
N HIS A 592 43.70 79.56 57.42
CA HIS A 592 43.42 78.14 57.25
C HIS A 592 43.27 77.48 58.63
N LEU A 593 42.16 76.78 58.83
CA LEU A 593 41.86 76.10 60.09
C LEU A 593 42.06 74.59 59.95
N ALA A 594 41.52 73.99 58.90
CA ALA A 594 41.67 72.57 58.63
C ALA A 594 41.47 72.25 57.14
N SER A 595 41.95 71.08 56.71
CA SER A 595 41.64 70.52 55.39
C SER A 595 41.72 69.00 55.39
N VAL A 596 40.93 68.39 54.50
CA VAL A 596 40.93 66.95 54.25
C VAL A 596 40.89 66.71 52.74
N GLN A 597 41.74 65.78 52.28
CA GLN A 597 41.71 65.30 50.91
C GLN A 597 40.62 64.23 50.79
N GLY A 598 39.74 64.38 49.79
CA GLY A 598 38.66 63.43 49.56
C GLY A 598 39.15 62.12 48.94
N ASN A 599 38.81 60.99 49.57
CA ASN A 599 39.04 59.65 49.03
C ASN A 599 37.74 58.89 48.68
N GLN A 600 36.59 59.43 49.07
CA GLN A 600 35.26 58.89 48.83
C GLN A 600 34.30 59.98 48.36
N LYS A 601 33.18 59.63 47.69
CA LYS A 601 32.23 60.63 47.16
C LYS A 601 31.62 61.51 48.26
N THR A 602 31.56 61.01 49.50
CA THR A 602 31.20 61.78 50.69
C THR A 602 32.44 61.96 51.55
N VAL A 603 32.76 63.21 51.91
CA VAL A 603 33.94 63.57 52.70
C VAL A 603 33.49 64.45 53.86
N GLU A 604 34.07 64.24 55.04
CA GLU A 604 33.77 65.00 56.25
C GLU A 604 35.05 65.63 56.82
N LEU A 605 34.95 66.89 57.20
CA LEU A 605 35.98 67.68 57.88
C LEU A 605 35.42 68.15 59.22
N THR A 606 36.02 67.69 60.32
CA THR A 606 35.72 68.17 61.67
C THR A 606 36.88 69.00 62.22
N HIS A 607 36.57 70.13 62.84
CA HIS A 607 37.55 71.00 63.47
C HIS A 607 37.00 71.58 64.77
N THR A 608 37.62 71.22 65.89
CA THR A 608 37.32 71.82 67.19
C THR A 608 38.16 73.06 67.39
N MET A 609 37.51 74.18 67.67
CA MET A 609 38.18 75.45 67.96
C MET A 609 38.88 75.43 69.31
N ASP A 610 40.01 76.13 69.40
CA ASP A 610 40.59 76.51 70.70
C ASP A 610 39.58 77.35 71.51
N PRO A 611 39.71 77.44 72.86
CA PRO A 611 38.79 78.23 73.69
C PRO A 611 38.62 79.64 73.15
N LEU A 612 37.38 80.00 72.80
CA LEU A 612 37.07 81.23 72.06
C LEU A 612 37.45 82.50 72.83
N ASP A 613 38.06 83.46 72.14
CA ASP A 613 38.25 84.84 72.60
C ASP A 613 37.23 85.78 71.94
N CYS A 614 37.03 86.98 72.50
CA CYS A 614 36.15 88.02 71.94
C CYS A 614 36.48 88.36 70.48
N LEU A 615 37.76 88.22 70.11
CA LEU A 615 38.25 88.46 68.75
C LEU A 615 37.91 87.34 67.77
N ASP A 616 37.35 86.21 68.20
CA ASP A 616 37.00 85.06 67.33
C ASP A 616 35.61 85.15 66.70
N THR A 617 34.83 86.19 67.04
CA THR A 617 33.61 86.56 66.31
C THR A 617 33.94 86.79 64.83
N ASP A 618 33.43 85.94 63.94
CA ASP A 618 33.72 85.97 62.50
C ASP A 618 32.79 85.09 61.66
N VAL A 619 32.98 85.13 60.35
CA VAL A 619 32.42 84.16 59.40
C VAL A 619 33.45 83.08 59.10
N TYR A 620 33.03 81.83 59.29
CA TYR A 620 33.79 80.64 58.96
C TYR A 620 33.27 80.09 57.63
N VAL A 621 34.17 79.75 56.72
CA VAL A 621 33.84 79.32 55.36
C VAL A 621 34.38 77.92 55.15
N CYS A 622 33.48 76.96 54.91
CA CYS A 622 33.86 75.67 54.38
C CYS A 622 33.80 75.68 52.86
N THR A 623 34.91 75.33 52.21
CA THR A 623 35.06 75.24 50.76
C THR A 623 35.27 73.79 50.36
N GLY A 624 34.49 73.32 49.39
CA GLY A 624 34.57 71.99 48.82
C GLY A 624 34.90 72.09 47.33
N GLN A 625 35.95 71.41 46.90
CA GLN A 625 36.46 71.51 45.53
C GLN A 625 36.71 70.13 44.92
N ASN A 626 36.19 69.90 43.72
CA ASN A 626 36.60 68.79 42.87
C ASN A 626 36.82 69.28 41.42
N LYS A 627 37.09 68.36 40.50
CA LYS A 627 37.32 68.70 39.08
C LYS A 627 36.10 69.33 38.37
N GLN A 628 34.90 69.20 38.94
CA GLN A 628 33.66 69.72 38.35
C GLN A 628 33.28 71.10 38.87
N GLY A 629 33.83 71.55 40.00
CA GLY A 629 33.58 72.88 40.52
C GLY A 629 34.00 73.08 41.96
N VAL A 630 33.74 74.30 42.44
CA VAL A 630 33.99 74.74 43.81
C VAL A 630 32.68 75.24 44.40
N THR A 631 32.35 74.79 45.60
CA THR A 631 31.19 75.24 46.37
C THR A 631 31.66 75.74 47.72
N THR A 632 30.96 76.71 48.30
CA THR A 632 31.29 77.28 49.62
C THR A 632 30.03 77.48 50.45
N ILE A 633 30.10 77.17 51.74
CA ILE A 633 29.05 77.50 52.72
C ILE A 633 29.68 78.21 53.91
N GLU A 634 28.95 79.19 54.44
CA GLU A 634 29.42 80.07 55.51
C GLU A 634 28.57 79.90 56.78
N ILE A 635 29.21 79.96 57.95
CA ILE A 635 28.57 80.10 59.26
C ILE A 635 29.12 81.34 59.93
N SER A 636 28.23 82.16 60.49
CA SER A 636 28.62 83.27 61.37
C SER A 636 28.70 82.77 62.81
N LEU A 637 29.78 83.10 63.51
CA LEU A 637 30.00 82.78 64.92
C LEU A 637 30.11 84.09 65.70
N GLY A 638 29.34 84.22 66.78
CA GLY A 638 29.39 85.34 67.72
C GLY A 638 29.89 84.91 69.08
N VAL A 639 30.79 85.70 69.69
CA VAL A 639 31.31 85.45 71.05
C VAL A 639 30.83 86.54 72.01
N GLU A 640 30.12 86.16 73.07
CA GLU A 640 29.66 87.06 74.12
C GLU A 640 30.72 87.23 75.23
N CYS A 641 31.15 88.47 75.48
CA CYS A 641 32.19 88.80 76.45
C CYS A 641 31.69 89.70 77.58
N LYS A 642 31.80 89.23 78.83
CA LYS A 642 31.41 89.99 80.03
C LYS A 642 32.52 90.99 80.43
N HIS A 643 32.37 92.25 80.05
CA HIS A 643 33.28 93.32 80.47
C HIS A 643 33.04 93.71 81.95
N THR A 644 34.10 93.69 82.78
CA THR A 644 34.08 94.22 84.15
C THR A 644 34.91 95.51 84.21
N MET A 645 34.26 96.68 84.33
CA MET A 645 34.95 97.98 84.47
C MET A 645 35.22 98.33 85.95
N SER A 646 36.47 98.62 86.30
CA SER A 646 36.89 99.11 87.62
C SER A 646 37.48 100.53 87.51
N ILE A 647 36.91 101.51 88.22
CA ILE A 647 37.39 102.91 88.29
C ILE A 647 37.82 103.25 89.73
N PHE A 648 39.06 103.74 89.92
CA PHE A 648 39.53 104.41 91.16
C PHE A 648 39.91 105.88 90.86
N GLY A 649 39.41 106.82 91.68
CA GLY A 649 39.48 108.29 91.54
C GLY A 649 40.85 108.93 91.85
N LYS A 650 41.05 110.24 92.05
CA LYS A 650 40.26 111.49 92.10
C LYS A 650 41.32 112.63 92.27
N ASN A 651 41.08 113.84 91.75
CA ASN A 651 41.47 115.16 92.33
C ASN A 651 41.32 116.31 91.29
N PRO A 652 41.18 117.59 91.69
CA PRO A 652 40.24 118.18 92.66
C PRO A 652 39.50 119.44 92.11
N LEU A 653 38.66 120.04 92.96
CA LEU A 653 37.76 121.20 92.77
C LEU A 653 38.43 122.57 92.54
N LYS A 654 37.80 123.43 91.71
CA LYS A 654 37.46 124.88 91.87
C LYS A 654 37.23 125.50 90.46
N ALA A 655 36.05 126.02 90.10
CA ALA A 655 35.36 127.26 90.51
C ALA A 655 35.40 128.31 89.36
N TYR A 656 34.28 128.49 88.67
CA TYR A 656 33.40 129.67 88.77
C TYR A 656 31.95 129.22 88.52
#